data_AF-A0A4S2A786-F1
#
_entry.id   AF-A0A4S2A786-F1
#
_cell.length_a   1.000
_cell.length_b   1.000
_cell.length_c   1.000
_cell.angle_alpha   90.00
_cell.angle_beta   90.00
_cell.angle_gamma   90.00
#
_symmetry.space_group_name_H-M   'P 1'
#
loop_
_entity.id
_entity.type
_entity.pdbx_description
1 polymer ?
#
loop_
_entity_poly.entity_id
_entity_poly.type
_entity_poly.pdbx_seq_one_letter_code
_entity_poly.pdbx_strand_id
1 'polypeptide(L)'
;MTIALVRLKADGPKIAFFFLRDTDTSKMFNNRGPLAFRFFHEWNDSYDASTGKTGTILGETYDEETQQYNVLCSAGTPVYNGRLSGLFDCVNMAWSNERRAMYLAMRSAGLNAADMMAMYNEFWGQWSEVLYNTDGMGYANTARFDMAYGDKREVYKYFYRYRQRYMDSKFNANTSQALELRLWGPGAGVALRHYCPIYASLNWGAGDIKTVRSLEPGQPAFFPTSGNNNTETTFTVYDADLLTEISTYVDMPDGTKVESGLQAISTSLDVTGLEFCRRLKSFVLDYSEKAPNTNLSNRVTNIGTSKSLQKLVIRNCPNVTGAFNLQSEQIREVDLRDTKAGGLSIPETDSLVSVQLGAHIRTLALNGMGNLATLTLQGHSLLTKLEINDCPKANTRALLESILQDDSNVLSEVKMRGIRWTGFSVAYLEKLTDMKLANPDCDITGEITVTGGINFALKAKLIRAWGNVDGEGTLKINYTKRALNSASIIGDIYMGEAGKDYYLAVQPDPLNANRFVSVKWFISSTEYGTIDPDSGVVHVKKTGEEANNPSATVTCEITTDTGDVITAKQVIGFYVRSCKVGDIVFCDGTYSDVMDGSKTPVGVCFYINPENKAERLCMGLANLPSMPWGLYREASNGTNGFDSITLEDRPAYNCFDIPSIQNITSRGLTTDYITEETYRDESSAGDADGYRRVTGAAGSIGFTEATEAIGGYERGDKLPIGLYNTLRIIAHRDIIINDPTFDELPKPGDDGAGLYQSLINCIAAANTIAPKYRQFYYPAASLCNAYEPGVKANETLAPCFRQGKWFLPASGDLFRMYWLHHLGYTYNDDGEKMPLQGAVEAGVLTALSNAYYWSSTEYSENYAWGVYFNNGSTWNIIKYYGYAVRAVAA
;
A
#
# COMPACT_ATOMS: atom_id res chain seq x y z
N MET A 1 1.08 79.32 -15.40
CA MET A 1 2.34 78.83 -16.00
C MET A 1 3.21 80.02 -16.35
N THR A 2 4.48 80.04 -15.96
CA THR A 2 5.42 81.10 -16.36
C THR A 2 6.47 80.46 -17.27
N ILE A 3 6.62 80.98 -18.49
CA ILE A 3 7.65 80.55 -19.43
C ILE A 3 8.82 81.51 -19.27
N ALA A 4 10.00 80.99 -18.92
CA ALA A 4 11.24 81.75 -19.01
C ALA A 4 12.04 81.26 -20.21
N LEU A 5 12.22 82.14 -21.19
CA LEU A 5 13.16 81.93 -22.28
C LEU A 5 14.52 82.43 -21.81
N VAL A 6 15.41 81.52 -21.45
CA VAL A 6 16.75 81.87 -20.98
C VAL A 6 17.76 81.46 -22.05
N ARG A 7 18.68 82.38 -22.36
CA ARG A 7 19.87 82.05 -23.12
C ARG A 7 20.98 81.75 -22.12
N LEU A 8 21.54 80.54 -22.15
CA LEU A 8 22.68 80.18 -21.28
C LEU A 8 23.95 80.99 -21.63
N LYS A 9 24.04 81.53 -22.86
CA LYS A 9 25.07 82.44 -23.39
C LYS A 9 24.43 83.36 -24.43
N ALA A 10 24.93 84.57 -24.64
CA ALA A 10 24.32 85.61 -25.48
C ALA A 10 23.85 85.13 -26.87
N ASP A 11 24.59 84.19 -27.48
CA ASP A 11 24.38 83.72 -28.85
C ASP A 11 23.94 82.24 -28.92
N GLY A 12 23.65 81.62 -27.77
CA GLY A 12 23.22 80.22 -27.68
C GLY A 12 21.74 80.00 -28.04
N PRO A 13 21.34 78.75 -28.31
CA PRO A 13 19.94 78.41 -28.55
C PRO A 13 19.07 78.85 -27.37
N LYS A 14 17.89 79.39 -27.66
CA LYS A 14 16.91 79.75 -26.63
C LYS A 14 16.40 78.45 -25.99
N ILE A 15 16.62 78.29 -24.70
CA ILE A 15 16.07 77.17 -23.94
C ILE A 15 14.83 77.68 -23.22
N ALA A 16 13.69 77.04 -23.50
CA ALA A 16 12.45 77.31 -22.80
C ALA A 16 12.43 76.47 -21.51
N PHE A 17 12.45 77.14 -20.36
CA PHE A 17 12.21 76.48 -19.08
C PHE A 17 10.70 76.54 -18.80
N PHE A 18 10.10 75.35 -18.67
CA PHE A 18 8.70 75.20 -18.27
C PHE A 18 8.66 75.05 -16.75
N PHE A 19 8.19 76.09 -16.06
CA PHE A 19 7.92 75.98 -14.63
C PHE A 19 6.49 75.48 -14.42
N LEU A 20 6.36 74.25 -13.92
CA LEU A 20 5.13 73.71 -13.33
C LEU A 20 4.85 74.51 -12.05
N ARG A 21 3.99 75.53 -12.12
CA ARG A 21 3.35 76.09 -10.94
C ARG A 21 2.07 75.29 -10.73
N ASP A 22 2.16 74.23 -9.93
CA ASP A 22 1.04 73.37 -9.57
C ASP A 22 0.95 73.29 -8.04
N THR A 23 0.55 74.40 -7.42
CA THR A 23 0.25 74.46 -5.98
C THR A 23 -1.23 74.30 -5.67
N ASP A 24 -2.10 74.31 -6.69
CA ASP A 24 -3.55 74.39 -6.50
C ASP A 24 -4.22 73.01 -6.43
N THR A 25 -3.51 71.94 -6.83
CA THR A 25 -4.01 70.56 -6.80
C THR A 25 -3.94 69.88 -5.43
N SER A 26 -3.12 70.38 -4.50
CA SER A 26 -3.01 69.77 -3.17
C SER A 26 -4.06 70.27 -2.17
N LYS A 27 -4.63 71.47 -2.36
CA LYS A 27 -5.44 72.15 -1.32
C LYS A 27 -6.69 72.93 -1.76
N MET A 28 -7.22 72.72 -2.98
CA MET A 28 -8.51 73.29 -3.41
C MET A 28 -8.73 74.77 -3.02
N PHE A 29 -7.92 75.69 -3.54
CA PHE A 29 -8.35 77.09 -3.51
C PHE A 29 -9.43 77.28 -4.59
N ASN A 30 -10.70 77.30 -4.16
CA ASN A 30 -11.88 77.85 -4.83
C ASN A 30 -12.70 77.03 -5.86
N ASN A 31 -12.62 75.70 -5.96
CA ASN A 31 -13.48 74.96 -6.90
C ASN A 31 -14.23 73.77 -6.27
N ARG A 32 -15.56 73.76 -6.43
CA ARG A 32 -16.50 72.75 -5.94
C ARG A 32 -16.26 71.40 -6.64
N GLY A 33 -15.53 70.48 -6.01
CA GLY A 33 -15.41 69.09 -6.47
C GLY A 33 -14.49 68.22 -5.58
N PRO A 34 -14.80 66.93 -5.34
CA PRO A 34 -14.13 66.05 -4.38
C PRO A 34 -12.78 65.50 -4.88
N LEU A 35 -11.85 66.39 -5.26
CA LEU A 35 -10.55 66.04 -5.85
C LEU A 35 -9.46 65.56 -4.87
N ALA A 36 -9.78 65.39 -3.59
CA ALA A 36 -8.85 64.70 -2.70
C ALA A 36 -8.93 63.18 -2.98
N PHE A 37 -7.84 62.61 -3.50
CA PHE A 37 -7.43 61.20 -3.39
C PHE A 37 -7.59 60.21 -4.57
N ARG A 38 -8.08 60.59 -5.77
CA ARG A 38 -7.92 59.71 -6.96
C ARG A 38 -6.60 60.02 -7.68
N PHE A 39 -5.51 59.41 -7.22
CA PHE A 39 -4.13 59.65 -7.71
C PHE A 39 -3.90 59.38 -9.21
N PHE A 40 -4.87 58.75 -9.87
CA PHE A 40 -4.85 58.31 -11.26
C PHE A 40 -5.67 59.19 -12.21
N HIS A 41 -6.36 60.23 -11.72
CA HIS A 41 -7.06 61.17 -12.58
C HIS A 41 -6.07 62.02 -13.37
N GLU A 42 -6.37 62.23 -14.65
CA GLU A 42 -5.51 62.85 -15.63
C GLU A 42 -6.18 64.03 -16.34
N TRP A 43 -5.37 64.74 -17.13
CA TRP A 43 -5.85 65.75 -18.06
C TRP A 43 -6.81 65.11 -19.09
N ASN A 44 -7.93 65.77 -19.37
CA ASN A 44 -9.07 65.29 -20.17
C ASN A 44 -9.97 64.21 -19.53
N ASP A 45 -9.79 63.89 -18.24
CA ASP A 45 -10.75 63.05 -17.52
C ASP A 45 -12.00 63.84 -17.08
N SER A 46 -13.11 63.13 -16.96
CA SER A 46 -14.31 63.56 -16.25
C SER A 46 -14.62 62.60 -15.11
N TYR A 47 -15.38 63.03 -14.11
CA TYR A 47 -15.69 62.21 -12.95
C TYR A 47 -17.14 62.41 -12.49
N ASP A 48 -17.83 61.30 -12.30
CA ASP A 48 -19.14 61.27 -11.68
C ASP A 48 -18.99 60.88 -10.20
N ALA A 49 -19.17 61.87 -9.33
CA ALA A 49 -19.08 61.65 -7.89
C ALA A 49 -20.17 60.70 -7.37
N SER A 50 -21.34 60.64 -8.00
CA SER A 50 -22.46 59.80 -7.55
C SER A 50 -22.21 58.33 -7.83
N THR A 51 -21.74 58.00 -9.04
CA THR A 51 -21.47 56.61 -9.46
C THR A 51 -20.03 56.17 -9.21
N GLY A 52 -19.11 57.11 -8.95
CA GLY A 52 -17.69 56.85 -8.78
C GLY A 52 -16.93 56.58 -10.09
N LYS A 53 -17.60 56.72 -11.25
CA LYS A 53 -17.02 56.44 -12.57
C LYS A 53 -16.13 57.58 -13.06
N THR A 54 -15.00 57.22 -13.65
CA THR A 54 -14.13 58.16 -14.38
C THR A 54 -14.46 58.05 -15.86
N GLY A 55 -14.86 59.17 -16.46
CA GLY A 55 -15.12 59.31 -17.89
C GLY A 55 -14.04 60.14 -18.58
N THR A 56 -14.34 60.56 -19.80
CA THR A 56 -13.49 61.39 -20.64
C THR A 56 -14.27 62.63 -21.10
N ILE A 57 -13.54 63.71 -21.33
CA ILE A 57 -14.07 64.89 -22.01
C ILE A 57 -14.21 64.56 -23.51
N LEU A 58 -15.41 64.74 -24.05
CA LEU A 58 -15.77 64.43 -25.44
C LEU A 58 -15.69 65.66 -26.35
N GLY A 59 -15.74 66.86 -25.77
CA GLY A 59 -15.70 68.12 -26.50
C GLY A 59 -16.35 69.25 -25.71
N GLU A 60 -16.48 70.42 -26.36
CA GLU A 60 -17.13 71.59 -25.78
C GLU A 60 -18.18 72.12 -26.76
N THR A 61 -19.33 72.53 -26.22
CA THR A 61 -20.39 73.18 -26.99
C THR A 61 -20.56 74.60 -26.46
N TYR A 62 -20.49 75.59 -27.35
CA TYR A 62 -20.78 76.97 -26.99
C TYR A 62 -22.28 77.14 -26.73
N ASP A 63 -22.63 77.71 -25.58
CA ASP A 63 -23.99 78.06 -25.20
C ASP A 63 -24.18 79.57 -25.39
N GLU A 64 -24.99 79.92 -26.40
CA GLU A 64 -25.25 81.31 -26.78
C GLU A 64 -26.04 82.09 -25.72
N GLU A 65 -26.87 81.42 -24.90
CA GLU A 65 -27.67 82.07 -23.85
C GLU A 65 -26.81 82.43 -22.64
N THR A 66 -25.93 81.52 -22.22
CA THR A 66 -25.06 81.75 -21.06
C THR A 66 -23.73 82.40 -21.43
N GLN A 67 -23.42 82.50 -22.73
CA GLN A 67 -22.13 82.95 -23.27
C GLN A 67 -20.95 82.14 -22.69
N GLN A 68 -21.18 80.84 -22.43
CA GLN A 68 -20.21 79.93 -21.81
C GLN A 68 -20.04 78.66 -22.64
N TYR A 69 -18.87 78.01 -22.50
CA TYR A 69 -18.64 76.69 -23.08
C TYR A 69 -19.07 75.60 -22.10
N ASN A 70 -20.04 74.79 -22.49
CA ASN A 70 -20.45 73.59 -21.78
C ASN A 70 -19.60 72.41 -22.24
N VAL A 71 -18.95 71.73 -21.30
CA VAL A 71 -18.10 70.59 -21.63
C VAL A 71 -18.89 69.30 -21.58
N LEU A 72 -18.86 68.60 -22.71
CA LEU A 72 -19.48 67.31 -22.86
C LEU A 72 -18.56 66.25 -22.29
N CYS A 73 -19.07 65.46 -21.36
CA CYS A 73 -18.35 64.38 -20.69
C CYS A 73 -19.04 63.05 -20.93
N SER A 74 -18.27 61.97 -20.98
CA SER A 74 -18.83 60.61 -20.99
C SER A 74 -19.35 60.17 -19.61
N ALA A 75 -18.93 60.85 -18.53
CA ALA A 75 -19.46 60.65 -17.19
C ALA A 75 -19.25 61.89 -16.30
N GLY A 76 -20.29 62.34 -15.60
CA GLY A 76 -20.18 63.40 -14.59
C GLY A 76 -19.64 64.73 -15.12
N THR A 77 -18.78 65.39 -14.35
CA THR A 77 -18.19 66.70 -14.68
C THR A 77 -16.68 66.61 -14.89
N PRO A 78 -16.05 67.50 -15.66
CA PRO A 78 -14.60 67.43 -15.90
C PRO A 78 -13.78 67.51 -14.62
N VAL A 79 -12.71 66.72 -14.56
CA VAL A 79 -11.70 66.84 -13.53
C VAL A 79 -10.92 68.14 -13.76
N TYR A 80 -11.05 69.11 -12.84
CA TYR A 80 -10.39 70.40 -12.97
C TYR A 80 -8.90 70.31 -12.60
N ASN A 81 -8.05 70.15 -13.61
CA ASN A 81 -6.58 70.15 -13.49
C ASN A 81 -5.89 71.16 -14.45
N GLY A 82 -6.58 72.28 -14.73
CA GLY A 82 -6.08 73.36 -15.58
C GLY A 82 -6.77 73.50 -16.94
N ARG A 83 -7.89 72.79 -17.14
CA ARG A 83 -8.87 72.64 -18.26
C ARG A 83 -9.01 73.72 -19.37
N LEU A 84 -8.32 74.84 -19.33
CA LEU A 84 -8.38 75.88 -20.39
C LEU A 84 -7.03 76.11 -21.09
N SER A 85 -6.08 75.19 -20.94
CA SER A 85 -4.79 75.28 -21.62
C SER A 85 -4.80 74.51 -22.93
N GLY A 86 -5.32 75.10 -24.00
CA GLY A 86 -5.14 74.57 -25.37
C GLY A 86 -3.66 74.40 -25.74
N LEU A 87 -2.77 75.17 -25.10
CA LEU A 87 -1.33 74.94 -25.16
C LEU A 87 -0.92 73.57 -24.57
N PHE A 88 -1.50 73.17 -23.43
CA PHE A 88 -1.19 71.88 -22.83
C PHE A 88 -1.77 70.71 -23.62
N ASP A 89 -2.92 70.87 -24.28
CA ASP A 89 -3.41 69.90 -25.27
C ASP A 89 -2.41 69.76 -26.43
N CYS A 90 -1.97 70.88 -27.01
CA CYS A 90 -0.95 70.89 -28.04
C CYS A 90 0.37 70.24 -27.56
N VAL A 91 0.82 70.51 -26.32
CA VAL A 91 2.01 69.89 -25.71
C VAL A 91 1.83 68.39 -25.53
N ASN A 92 0.67 67.97 -25.02
CA ASN A 92 0.37 66.56 -24.79
C ASN A 92 0.34 65.77 -26.09
N MET A 93 -0.19 66.37 -27.16
CA MET A 93 -0.28 65.79 -28.50
C MET A 93 1.06 65.83 -29.25
N ALA A 94 1.79 66.94 -29.18
CA ALA A 94 3.00 67.13 -29.98
C ALA A 94 4.26 66.49 -29.36
N TRP A 95 4.34 66.37 -28.03
CA TRP A 95 5.56 65.97 -27.31
C TRP A 95 5.34 64.81 -26.32
N SER A 96 4.61 63.78 -26.75
CA SER A 96 4.35 62.60 -25.91
C SER A 96 5.64 61.84 -25.54
N ASN A 97 6.59 61.72 -26.48
CA ASN A 97 7.85 61.02 -26.28
C ASN A 97 8.81 61.78 -25.36
N GLU A 98 8.90 63.11 -25.50
CA GLU A 98 9.75 63.95 -24.67
C GLU A 98 9.27 63.98 -23.22
N ARG A 99 7.95 64.01 -22.99
CA ARG A 99 7.39 63.90 -21.63
C ARG A 99 7.74 62.57 -20.97
N ARG A 100 7.64 61.48 -21.74
CA ARG A 100 8.07 60.16 -21.27
C ARG A 100 9.56 60.17 -20.92
N ALA A 101 10.42 60.65 -21.81
CA ALA A 101 11.87 60.74 -21.58
C ALA A 101 12.21 61.59 -20.36
N MET A 102 11.53 62.72 -20.18
CA MET A 102 11.70 63.60 -19.01
C MET A 102 11.34 62.88 -17.71
N TYR A 103 10.19 62.19 -17.67
CA TYR A 103 9.79 61.44 -16.49
C TYR A 103 10.78 60.32 -16.16
N LEU A 104 11.26 59.58 -17.17
CA LEU A 104 12.29 58.55 -17.00
C LEU A 104 13.59 59.12 -16.43
N ALA A 105 14.00 60.30 -16.91
CA ALA A 105 15.18 61.00 -16.38
C ALA A 105 14.96 61.41 -14.91
N MET A 106 13.78 61.92 -14.55
CA MET A 106 13.45 62.24 -13.15
C MET A 106 13.48 60.99 -12.26
N ARG A 107 12.94 59.85 -12.72
CA ARG A 107 13.02 58.57 -12.00
C ARG A 107 14.45 58.11 -11.80
N SER A 108 15.28 58.21 -12.84
CA SER A 108 16.69 57.85 -12.80
C SER A 108 17.50 58.76 -11.87
N ALA A 109 17.08 60.02 -11.72
CA ALA A 109 17.67 60.99 -10.80
C ALA A 109 17.23 60.82 -9.34
N GLY A 110 16.38 59.83 -9.04
CA GLY A 110 15.98 59.47 -7.68
C GLY A 110 14.50 59.66 -7.37
N LEU A 111 13.72 60.44 -8.16
CA LEU A 111 12.32 60.75 -7.82
C LEU A 111 11.50 59.49 -7.53
N ASN A 112 11.20 59.18 -6.26
CA ASN A 112 10.47 57.98 -5.89
C ASN A 112 9.55 58.24 -4.69
N ALA A 113 8.67 57.28 -4.38
CA ALA A 113 7.69 57.45 -3.30
C ALA A 113 8.34 57.62 -1.91
N ALA A 114 9.48 56.98 -1.65
CA ALA A 114 10.21 57.14 -0.39
C ALA A 114 10.82 58.53 -0.26
N ASP A 115 11.40 59.08 -1.33
CA ASP A 115 11.96 60.43 -1.35
C ASP A 115 10.86 61.49 -1.18
N MET A 116 9.72 61.33 -1.86
CA MET A 116 8.55 62.20 -1.65
C MET A 116 8.01 62.11 -0.22
N MET A 117 8.02 60.91 0.37
CA MET A 117 7.62 60.70 1.75
C MET A 117 8.62 61.29 2.75
N ALA A 118 9.91 61.26 2.46
CA ALA A 118 10.96 61.88 3.28
C ALA A 118 10.77 63.39 3.33
N MET A 119 10.59 64.04 2.17
CA MET A 119 10.28 65.47 2.09
C MET A 119 8.98 65.80 2.86
N TYR A 120 7.93 64.98 2.72
CA TYR A 120 6.70 65.18 3.50
C TYR A 120 6.96 65.10 5.01
N ASN A 121 7.73 64.11 5.46
CA ASN A 121 8.03 63.93 6.89
C ASN A 121 8.79 65.12 7.50
N GLU A 122 9.56 65.89 6.73
CA GLU A 122 10.31 67.08 7.21
C GLU A 122 9.38 68.20 7.70
N PHE A 123 8.18 68.33 7.14
CA PHE A 123 7.22 69.38 7.51
C PHE A 123 5.89 68.84 8.06
N TRP A 124 5.62 67.53 7.97
CA TRP A 124 4.32 66.94 8.35
C TRP A 124 3.88 67.31 9.77
N GLY A 125 4.83 67.37 10.71
CA GLY A 125 4.56 67.59 12.14
C GLY A 125 4.22 69.05 12.47
N GLN A 126 4.43 69.97 11.52
CA GLN A 126 4.14 71.39 11.69
C GLN A 126 2.63 71.70 11.62
N TRP A 127 1.83 70.78 11.07
CA TRP A 127 0.36 70.90 10.99
C TRP A 127 -0.29 69.92 11.99
N SER A 128 -1.03 70.41 12.98
CA SER A 128 -1.66 69.51 13.97
C SER A 128 -2.71 68.60 13.31
N GLU A 129 -2.81 67.35 13.77
CA GLU A 129 -3.79 66.36 13.26
C GLU A 129 -5.22 66.90 13.34
N VAL A 130 -5.52 67.62 14.43
CA VAL A 130 -6.84 68.23 14.65
C VAL A 130 -7.11 69.30 13.60
N LEU A 131 -6.15 70.18 13.29
CA LEU A 131 -6.34 71.20 12.25
C LEU A 131 -6.37 70.60 10.85
N TYR A 132 -5.57 69.55 10.60
CA TYR A 132 -5.59 68.80 9.34
C TYR A 132 -6.95 68.15 9.10
N ASN A 133 -7.45 67.43 10.10
CA ASN A 133 -8.76 66.80 10.05
C ASN A 133 -9.87 67.84 10.01
N THR A 134 -9.76 68.97 10.71
CA THR A 134 -10.76 70.06 10.66
C THR A 134 -10.80 70.75 9.29
N ASP A 135 -9.64 71.03 8.68
CA ASP A 135 -9.54 71.54 7.31
C ASP A 135 -10.15 70.54 6.31
N GLY A 136 -9.85 69.25 6.48
CA GLY A 136 -10.50 68.16 5.72
C GLY A 136 -12.01 68.04 5.98
N MET A 137 -12.47 68.33 7.20
CA MET A 137 -13.88 68.25 7.62
C MET A 137 -14.74 69.41 7.11
N GLY A 138 -14.16 70.54 6.72
CA GLY A 138 -14.89 71.63 6.05
C GLY A 138 -15.58 71.19 4.74
N TYR A 139 -15.22 70.02 4.21
CA TYR A 139 -15.74 69.43 2.98
C TYR A 139 -16.62 68.18 3.23
N ALA A 140 -17.02 67.92 4.48
CA ALA A 140 -17.61 66.65 4.99
C ALA A 140 -19.12 66.44 4.79
N ASN A 141 -19.76 66.98 3.74
CA ASN A 141 -21.19 66.77 3.48
C ASN A 141 -21.51 65.63 2.47
N THR A 142 -20.59 64.69 2.22
CA THR A 142 -20.72 63.71 1.11
C THR A 142 -20.82 62.23 1.52
N ALA A 143 -21.03 61.90 2.80
CA ALA A 143 -21.32 60.54 3.29
C ALA A 143 -20.29 59.43 2.92
N ARG A 144 -19.03 59.78 2.65
CA ARG A 144 -17.97 58.82 2.26
C ARG A 144 -16.82 58.79 3.28
N PHE A 145 -17.09 58.26 4.45
CA PHE A 145 -16.26 58.42 5.65
C PHE A 145 -15.30 57.28 5.99
N ASP A 146 -15.06 56.31 5.11
CA ASP A 146 -14.19 55.18 5.46
C ASP A 146 -12.70 55.58 5.55
N MET A 147 -12.30 56.74 5.02
CA MET A 147 -10.90 57.17 4.89
C MET A 147 -10.46 58.30 5.83
N ALA A 148 -11.37 58.91 6.60
CA ALA A 148 -11.03 59.99 7.53
C ALA A 148 -10.60 59.49 8.93
N TYR A 149 -10.49 58.17 9.12
CA TYR A 149 -10.06 57.55 10.37
C TYR A 149 -8.54 57.28 10.45
N GLY A 150 -7.75 57.77 9.49
CA GLY A 150 -6.32 57.45 9.36
C GLY A 150 -5.38 58.62 9.68
N ASP A 151 -4.25 58.29 10.31
CA ASP A 151 -3.03 59.11 10.40
C ASP A 151 -2.72 59.78 9.06
N LYS A 152 -2.67 61.13 9.01
CA LYS A 152 -2.35 61.90 7.79
C LYS A 152 -1.04 61.39 7.13
N ARG A 153 -0.09 60.83 7.89
CA ARG A 153 1.13 60.20 7.36
C ARG A 153 0.84 58.97 6.50
N GLU A 154 -0.05 58.08 6.94
CA GLU A 154 -0.39 56.87 6.20
C GLU A 154 -1.21 57.18 4.93
N VAL A 155 -2.04 58.23 4.96
CA VAL A 155 -2.77 58.72 3.78
C VAL A 155 -1.80 59.21 2.68
N TYR A 156 -0.81 60.04 3.04
CA TYR A 156 0.19 60.51 2.07
C TYR A 156 1.11 59.39 1.59
N LYS A 157 1.49 58.46 2.47
CA LYS A 157 2.26 57.28 2.09
C LYS A 157 1.52 56.41 1.08
N TYR A 158 0.21 56.19 1.27
CA TYR A 158 -0.65 55.53 0.28
C TYR A 158 -0.63 56.30 -1.04
N PHE A 159 -0.92 57.61 -1.00
CA PHE A 159 -0.98 58.44 -2.19
C PHE A 159 0.33 58.43 -2.98
N TYR A 160 1.47 58.74 -2.35
CA TYR A 160 2.76 58.76 -3.03
C TYR A 160 3.12 57.41 -3.59
N ARG A 161 2.88 56.32 -2.84
CA ARG A 161 3.17 54.96 -3.31
C ARG A 161 2.39 54.64 -4.58
N TYR A 162 1.08 54.79 -4.58
CA TYR A 162 0.26 54.37 -5.72
C TYR A 162 0.24 55.37 -6.86
N ARG A 163 0.36 56.68 -6.57
CA ARG A 163 0.58 57.70 -7.60
C ARG A 163 1.87 57.45 -8.36
N GLN A 164 2.94 57.13 -7.64
CA GLN A 164 4.23 56.82 -8.23
C GLN A 164 4.10 55.60 -9.17
N ARG A 165 3.47 54.51 -8.70
CA ARG A 165 3.23 53.32 -9.53
C ARG A 165 2.37 53.61 -10.77
N TYR A 166 1.33 54.41 -10.62
CA TYR A 166 0.48 54.81 -11.74
C TYR A 166 1.27 55.59 -12.80
N MET A 167 2.07 56.57 -12.38
CA MET A 167 2.89 57.37 -13.28
C MET A 167 4.04 56.55 -13.90
N ASP A 168 4.64 55.65 -13.13
CA ASP A 168 5.67 54.71 -13.60
C ASP A 168 5.13 53.84 -14.74
N SER A 169 3.91 53.32 -14.61
CA SER A 169 3.26 52.53 -15.66
C SER A 169 2.89 53.36 -16.89
N LYS A 170 2.43 54.61 -16.70
CA LYS A 170 2.05 55.51 -17.81
C LYS A 170 3.24 55.84 -18.72
N PHE A 171 4.40 56.07 -18.11
CA PHE A 171 5.60 56.49 -18.81
C PHE A 171 6.62 55.35 -18.98
N ASN A 172 6.23 54.10 -18.69
CA ASN A 172 7.05 52.90 -18.85
C ASN A 172 8.41 53.03 -18.16
N ALA A 173 8.42 53.51 -16.91
CA ALA A 173 9.61 53.58 -16.07
C ALA A 173 10.04 52.23 -15.49
N ASN A 174 9.20 51.19 -15.65
CA ASN A 174 9.48 49.79 -15.37
C ASN A 174 10.26 49.55 -14.06
N THR A 175 9.62 49.86 -12.94
CA THR A 175 10.23 49.77 -11.60
C THR A 175 10.00 48.42 -10.93
N SER A 176 9.35 47.50 -11.62
CA SER A 176 9.04 46.14 -11.18
C SER A 176 9.59 45.14 -12.18
N GLN A 177 10.01 43.97 -11.68
CA GLN A 177 10.41 42.87 -12.54
C GLN A 177 9.19 42.28 -13.25
N ALA A 178 9.41 41.78 -14.47
CA ALA A 178 8.34 41.30 -15.33
C ALA A 178 8.01 39.81 -15.09
N LEU A 179 6.78 39.44 -15.41
CA LEU A 179 6.39 38.07 -15.66
C LEU A 179 6.65 37.79 -17.14
N GLU A 180 7.40 36.74 -17.45
CA GLU A 180 7.74 36.38 -18.83
C GLU A 180 7.25 34.98 -19.15
N LEU A 181 6.61 34.84 -20.31
CA LEU A 181 6.18 33.57 -20.87
C LEU A 181 6.89 33.35 -22.20
N ARG A 182 7.47 32.17 -22.40
CA ARG A 182 7.94 31.73 -23.73
C ARG A 182 6.80 30.99 -24.40
N LEU A 183 6.39 31.41 -25.60
CA LEU A 183 5.19 30.91 -26.27
C LEU A 183 5.52 30.18 -27.58
N TRP A 184 4.83 29.06 -27.85
CA TRP A 184 4.92 28.31 -29.12
C TRP A 184 3.53 28.00 -29.68
N GLY A 185 3.29 28.28 -30.95
CA GLY A 185 2.02 28.06 -31.63
C GLY A 185 1.06 29.27 -31.64
N PRO A 186 -0.13 29.13 -32.25
CA PRO A 186 -1.14 30.19 -32.27
C PRO A 186 -1.75 30.41 -30.88
N GLY A 187 -2.22 31.63 -30.63
CA GLY A 187 -2.65 32.08 -29.30
C GLY A 187 -3.81 33.07 -29.28
N ALA A 188 -4.57 33.05 -28.18
CA ALA A 188 -5.66 33.97 -27.90
C ALA A 188 -5.18 35.29 -27.28
N GLY A 189 -6.11 36.26 -27.17
CA GLY A 189 -5.87 37.49 -26.42
C GLY A 189 -5.77 37.24 -24.91
N VAL A 190 -5.23 38.21 -24.18
CA VAL A 190 -4.99 38.12 -22.73
C VAL A 190 -5.74 39.22 -21.97
N ALA A 191 -6.21 38.87 -20.77
CA ALA A 191 -6.80 39.79 -19.83
C ALA A 191 -5.89 39.90 -18.60
N LEU A 192 -5.50 41.13 -18.26
CA LEU A 192 -4.65 41.41 -17.10
C LEU A 192 -5.43 42.20 -16.05
N ARG A 193 -5.40 41.75 -14.79
CA ARG A 193 -5.99 42.47 -13.66
C ARG A 193 -4.92 42.90 -12.68
N HIS A 194 -5.04 44.12 -12.17
CA HIS A 194 -4.08 44.70 -11.24
C HIS A 194 -4.74 45.14 -9.94
N TYR A 195 -3.94 45.17 -8.88
CA TYR A 195 -4.34 45.52 -7.52
C TYR A 195 -4.70 47.01 -7.36
N CYS A 196 -4.18 47.87 -8.23
CA CYS A 196 -4.44 49.29 -8.21
C CYS A 196 -4.63 49.83 -9.64
N PRO A 197 -5.19 51.03 -9.79
CA PRO A 197 -5.24 51.75 -11.06
C PRO A 197 -3.83 51.87 -11.66
N ILE A 198 -3.70 51.56 -12.95
CA ILE A 198 -2.42 51.46 -13.66
C ILE A 198 -2.63 51.51 -15.17
N TYR A 199 -1.59 51.85 -15.94
CA TYR A 199 -1.52 51.47 -17.35
C TYR A 199 -1.00 50.04 -17.41
N ALA A 200 -1.91 49.07 -17.48
CA ALA A 200 -1.55 47.68 -17.70
C ALA A 200 -0.74 47.61 -18.99
N SER A 201 0.37 46.88 -18.98
CA SER A 201 1.27 46.85 -20.13
C SER A 201 1.89 45.49 -20.37
N LEU A 202 2.05 45.16 -21.64
CA LEU A 202 2.69 43.93 -22.08
C LEU A 202 3.44 44.11 -23.40
N ASN A 203 4.29 43.15 -23.74
CA ASN A 203 4.95 43.06 -25.03
C ASN A 203 4.84 41.65 -25.62
N TRP A 204 4.59 41.58 -26.94
CA TRP A 204 4.59 40.36 -27.75
C TRP A 204 5.92 40.23 -28.52
N GLY A 205 7.00 39.83 -27.84
CA GLY A 205 8.31 39.59 -28.45
C GLY A 205 9.02 40.86 -28.90
N ALA A 206 9.44 40.90 -30.16
CA ALA A 206 10.15 42.04 -30.76
C ALA A 206 9.24 43.24 -31.09
N GLY A 207 7.98 43.22 -30.67
CA GLY A 207 7.02 44.30 -30.88
C GLY A 207 7.17 45.47 -29.90
N ASP A 208 6.33 46.49 -30.08
CA ASP A 208 6.19 47.59 -29.14
C ASP A 208 5.38 47.20 -27.91
N ILE A 209 5.73 47.78 -26.76
CA ILE A 209 4.93 47.70 -25.53
C ILE A 209 3.52 48.24 -25.80
N LYS A 210 2.51 47.41 -25.55
CA LYS A 210 1.10 47.78 -25.60
C LYS A 210 0.63 48.15 -24.20
N THR A 211 -0.13 49.23 -24.09
CA THR A 211 -0.65 49.74 -22.82
C THR A 211 -2.15 49.92 -22.88
N VAL A 212 -2.87 49.48 -21.86
CA VAL A 212 -4.30 49.72 -21.65
C VAL A 212 -4.49 50.36 -20.28
N ARG A 213 -5.13 51.51 -20.24
CA ARG A 213 -5.41 52.22 -18.98
C ARG A 213 -6.50 51.48 -18.21
N SER A 214 -6.15 50.95 -17.03
CA SER A 214 -7.06 50.25 -16.13
C SER A 214 -7.25 51.07 -14.85
N LEU A 215 -8.45 51.58 -14.64
CA LEU A 215 -8.75 52.51 -13.54
C LEU A 215 -9.48 51.86 -12.36
N GLU A 216 -10.13 50.72 -12.60
CA GLU A 216 -10.88 49.99 -11.60
C GLU A 216 -10.07 48.75 -11.19
N PRO A 217 -9.52 48.71 -9.96
CA PRO A 217 -8.78 47.55 -9.48
C PRO A 217 -9.59 46.27 -9.63
N GLY A 218 -8.94 45.22 -10.14
CA GLY A 218 -9.58 43.93 -10.42
C GLY A 218 -10.42 43.87 -11.71
N GLN A 219 -10.63 44.97 -12.44
CA GLN A 219 -11.22 44.90 -13.77
C GLN A 219 -10.16 44.50 -14.83
N PRO A 220 -10.55 43.69 -15.83
CA PRO A 220 -9.63 43.23 -16.86
C PRO A 220 -9.25 44.35 -17.83
N ALA A 221 -7.94 44.50 -18.04
CA ALA A 221 -7.40 45.17 -19.21
C ALA A 221 -7.22 44.12 -20.32
N PHE A 222 -7.97 44.25 -21.41
CA PHE A 222 -7.95 43.31 -22.53
C PHE A 222 -6.91 43.71 -23.58
N PHE A 223 -6.07 42.74 -23.96
CA PHE A 223 -5.09 42.89 -25.03
C PHE A 223 -5.36 41.84 -26.10
N PRO A 224 -5.58 42.26 -27.37
CA PRO A 224 -5.80 41.33 -28.46
C PRO A 224 -4.54 40.48 -28.71
N THR A 225 -4.74 39.31 -29.30
CA THR A 225 -3.65 38.47 -29.79
C THR A 225 -2.79 39.25 -30.79
N SER A 226 -1.50 38.90 -30.87
CA SER A 226 -0.61 39.45 -31.90
C SER A 226 -1.04 39.05 -33.32
N GLY A 227 -1.91 38.05 -33.46
CA GLY A 227 -2.35 37.49 -34.74
C GLY A 227 -1.28 36.63 -35.43
N ASN A 228 -0.06 36.59 -34.86
CA ASN A 228 1.07 35.84 -35.39
C ASN A 228 1.19 34.48 -34.70
N ASN A 229 1.71 33.51 -35.43
CA ASN A 229 2.09 32.23 -34.85
C ASN A 229 3.34 32.41 -33.97
N ASN A 230 3.28 32.01 -32.70
CA ASN A 230 4.43 32.16 -31.81
C ASN A 230 5.52 31.13 -32.13
N THR A 231 6.76 31.60 -32.31
CA THR A 231 7.93 30.75 -32.64
C THR A 231 9.00 30.96 -31.57
N GLU A 232 8.71 30.49 -30.36
CA GLU A 232 9.49 30.83 -29.16
C GLU A 232 9.45 32.34 -28.83
N THR A 233 8.25 32.93 -28.95
CA THR A 233 8.04 34.34 -28.70
C THR A 233 8.07 34.62 -27.20
N THR A 234 8.93 35.54 -26.75
CA THR A 234 8.88 36.05 -25.37
C THR A 234 7.71 37.01 -25.21
N PHE A 235 6.74 36.64 -24.41
CA PHE A 235 5.63 37.48 -23.96
C PHE A 235 5.96 38.04 -22.57
N THR A 236 5.99 39.36 -22.44
CA THR A 236 6.41 40.04 -21.20
C THR A 236 5.25 40.84 -20.63
N VAL A 237 4.90 40.62 -19.37
CA VAL A 237 3.93 41.41 -18.60
C VAL A 237 4.69 42.24 -17.57
N TYR A 238 4.53 43.56 -17.63
CA TYR A 238 5.17 44.47 -16.70
C TYR A 238 4.33 44.66 -15.43
N ASP A 239 4.91 45.26 -14.40
CA ASP A 239 4.25 45.49 -13.11
C ASP A 239 3.71 44.21 -12.44
N ALA A 240 4.45 43.10 -12.58
CA ALA A 240 4.03 41.78 -12.13
C ALA A 240 3.73 41.70 -10.63
N ASP A 241 4.37 42.53 -9.80
CA ASP A 241 4.09 42.61 -8.36
C ASP A 241 2.69 43.16 -8.03
N LEU A 242 2.07 43.90 -8.96
CA LEU A 242 0.71 44.42 -8.85
C LEU A 242 -0.32 43.53 -9.56
N LEU A 243 0.12 42.55 -10.34
CA LEU A 243 -0.74 41.62 -11.06
C LEU A 243 -1.52 40.75 -10.06
N THR A 244 -2.84 40.78 -10.17
CA THR A 244 -3.73 39.96 -9.34
C THR A 244 -4.26 38.75 -10.09
N GLU A 245 -4.49 38.86 -11.40
CA GLU A 245 -4.93 37.73 -12.24
C GLU A 245 -4.43 37.91 -13.66
N ILE A 246 -4.20 36.79 -14.33
CA ILE A 246 -3.90 36.70 -15.75
C ILE A 246 -4.69 35.53 -16.34
N SER A 247 -5.37 35.80 -17.45
CA SER A 247 -6.25 34.86 -18.14
C SER A 247 -6.19 35.10 -19.64
N THR A 248 -6.71 34.14 -20.41
CA THR A 248 -6.98 34.35 -21.84
C THR A 248 -8.46 34.69 -22.02
N TYR A 249 -8.82 35.25 -23.17
CA TYR A 249 -10.22 35.48 -23.50
C TYR A 249 -10.52 35.19 -24.96
N VAL A 250 -11.79 34.90 -25.23
CA VAL A 250 -12.37 34.82 -26.58
C VAL A 250 -13.52 35.81 -26.70
N ASP A 251 -13.63 36.46 -27.86
CA ASP A 251 -14.77 37.31 -28.21
C ASP A 251 -15.95 36.44 -28.69
N MET A 252 -17.12 36.68 -28.12
CA MET A 252 -18.37 36.04 -28.54
C MET A 252 -19.06 36.86 -29.64
N PRO A 253 -19.96 36.25 -30.44
CA PRO A 253 -20.68 36.97 -31.51
C PRO A 253 -21.49 38.18 -31.04
N ASP A 254 -21.91 38.21 -29.77
CA ASP A 254 -22.64 39.32 -29.14
C ASP A 254 -21.73 40.43 -28.59
N GLY A 255 -20.41 40.31 -28.79
CA GLY A 255 -19.40 41.27 -28.31
C GLY A 255 -18.98 41.05 -26.85
N THR A 256 -19.55 40.08 -26.13
CA THR A 256 -19.10 39.70 -24.79
C THR A 256 -17.77 38.96 -24.84
N LYS A 257 -16.99 39.04 -23.77
CA LYS A 257 -15.70 38.35 -23.65
C LYS A 257 -15.81 37.28 -22.59
N VAL A 258 -15.47 36.05 -22.96
CA VAL A 258 -15.42 34.92 -22.03
C VAL A 258 -13.98 34.58 -21.76
N GLU A 259 -13.62 34.60 -20.48
CA GLU A 259 -12.27 34.32 -20.02
C GLU A 259 -12.06 32.84 -19.68
N SER A 260 -10.83 32.38 -19.88
CA SER A 260 -10.38 31.03 -19.53
C SER A 260 -8.95 31.07 -18.97
N GLY A 261 -8.43 29.90 -18.60
CA GLY A 261 -7.05 29.76 -18.17
C GLY A 261 -6.03 30.11 -19.26
N LEU A 262 -4.76 30.10 -18.91
CA LEU A 262 -3.66 30.47 -19.79
C LEU A 262 -3.36 29.43 -20.88
N GLN A 263 -3.97 28.25 -20.88
CA GLN A 263 -3.73 27.20 -21.88
C GLN A 263 -4.10 27.58 -23.33
N ALA A 264 -4.79 28.71 -23.53
CA ALA A 264 -5.15 29.21 -24.85
C ALA A 264 -4.24 30.35 -25.34
N ILE A 265 -3.30 30.84 -24.52
CA ILE A 265 -2.38 31.92 -24.92
C ILE A 265 -1.40 31.45 -26.01
N SER A 266 -1.18 30.13 -26.08
CA SER A 266 -0.37 29.47 -27.10
C SER A 266 -0.64 27.96 -27.05
N THR A 267 -0.14 27.18 -28.02
CA THR A 267 -0.21 25.70 -27.98
C THR A 267 0.59 25.09 -26.84
N SER A 268 1.71 25.72 -26.44
CA SER A 268 2.48 25.38 -25.25
C SER A 268 3.23 26.62 -24.76
N LEU A 269 3.66 26.60 -23.50
CA LEU A 269 4.43 27.70 -22.90
C LEU A 269 5.37 27.25 -21.79
N ASP A 270 6.38 28.06 -21.52
CA ASP A 270 7.20 28.06 -20.30
C ASP A 270 7.06 29.42 -19.61
N VAL A 271 7.38 29.48 -18.31
CA VAL A 271 7.16 30.68 -17.49
C VAL A 271 8.36 31.00 -16.60
N THR A 272 8.69 32.29 -16.52
CA THR A 272 9.70 32.88 -15.63
C THR A 272 9.16 34.14 -14.96
N GLY A 273 9.64 34.45 -13.75
CA GLY A 273 9.25 35.67 -13.04
C GLY A 273 7.97 35.55 -12.21
N LEU A 274 7.45 34.33 -12.00
CA LEU A 274 6.31 34.10 -11.09
C LEU A 274 6.65 34.47 -9.63
N GLU A 275 7.93 34.42 -9.25
CA GLU A 275 8.45 34.90 -7.97
C GLU A 275 8.20 36.41 -7.72
N PHE A 276 7.91 37.17 -8.78
CA PHE A 276 7.59 38.59 -8.70
C PHE A 276 6.08 38.83 -8.59
N CYS A 277 5.25 37.85 -8.93
CA CYS A 277 3.78 37.93 -8.88
C CYS A 277 3.22 37.79 -7.46
N ARG A 278 3.58 38.71 -6.55
CA ARG A 278 3.29 38.63 -5.10
C ARG A 278 1.81 38.66 -4.71
N ARG A 279 0.92 39.04 -5.63
CA ARG A 279 -0.52 39.26 -5.40
C ARG A 279 -1.41 38.41 -6.31
N LEU A 280 -0.83 37.48 -7.06
CA LEU A 280 -1.60 36.66 -7.98
C LEU A 280 -2.57 35.75 -7.23
N LYS A 281 -3.85 35.83 -7.56
CA LYS A 281 -4.94 35.09 -6.94
C LYS A 281 -5.23 33.78 -7.65
N SER A 282 -5.01 33.72 -8.95
CA SER A 282 -5.32 32.54 -9.75
C SER A 282 -4.25 32.31 -10.80
N PHE A 283 -3.80 31.07 -10.93
CA PHE A 283 -2.94 30.63 -12.02
C PHE A 283 -3.46 29.29 -12.56
N VAL A 284 -3.95 29.31 -13.80
CA VAL A 284 -4.65 28.17 -14.43
C VAL A 284 -3.99 27.85 -15.76
N LEU A 285 -3.45 26.64 -15.88
CA LEU A 285 -2.89 26.02 -17.07
C LEU A 285 -3.47 24.60 -17.20
N ASP A 286 -4.68 24.50 -17.74
CA ASP A 286 -5.34 23.20 -17.91
C ASP A 286 -5.24 22.72 -19.37
N TYR A 287 -4.27 21.83 -19.65
CA TYR A 287 -4.09 21.22 -20.97
C TYR A 287 -4.80 19.86 -21.11
N SER A 288 -5.74 19.51 -20.22
CA SER A 288 -6.36 18.16 -20.22
C SER A 288 -7.11 17.81 -21.51
N GLU A 289 -7.68 18.80 -22.18
CA GLU A 289 -8.37 18.64 -23.48
C GLU A 289 -7.48 19.02 -24.67
N LYS A 290 -6.16 19.15 -24.45
CA LYS A 290 -5.17 19.59 -25.44
C LYS A 290 -3.97 18.64 -25.46
N ALA A 291 -3.09 18.82 -26.44
CA ALA A 291 -1.79 18.16 -26.41
C ALA A 291 -1.00 18.56 -25.15
N PRO A 292 -0.22 17.64 -24.54
CA PRO A 292 0.53 17.94 -23.33
C PRO A 292 1.49 19.13 -23.52
N ASN A 293 1.56 20.02 -22.53
CA ASN A 293 2.56 21.08 -22.54
C ASN A 293 3.90 20.51 -22.05
N THR A 294 4.76 20.13 -23.00
CA THR A 294 6.10 19.61 -22.74
C THR A 294 7.16 20.71 -22.54
N ASN A 295 6.82 21.99 -22.75
CA ASN A 295 7.77 23.09 -22.57
C ASN A 295 7.77 23.69 -21.16
N LEU A 296 6.70 23.47 -20.37
CA LEU A 296 6.59 24.02 -19.03
C LEU A 296 7.63 23.38 -18.08
N SER A 297 8.57 24.20 -17.62
CA SER A 297 9.66 23.78 -16.73
C SER A 297 9.27 23.82 -15.25
N ASN A 298 10.17 23.35 -14.38
CA ASN A 298 10.00 23.42 -12.93
C ASN A 298 9.94 24.85 -12.37
N ARG A 299 10.29 25.89 -13.14
CA ARG A 299 10.23 27.30 -12.70
C ARG A 299 8.82 27.73 -12.30
N VAL A 300 7.79 27.03 -12.79
CA VAL A 300 6.40 27.26 -12.40
C VAL A 300 6.16 27.10 -10.90
N THR A 301 7.02 26.36 -10.17
CA THR A 301 6.93 26.23 -8.70
C THR A 301 7.14 27.56 -7.96
N ASN A 302 7.77 28.55 -8.60
CA ASN A 302 8.01 29.88 -8.02
C ASN A 302 6.72 30.66 -7.72
N ILE A 303 5.57 30.22 -8.25
CA ILE A 303 4.24 30.77 -7.92
C ILE A 303 3.94 30.76 -6.42
N GLY A 304 4.59 29.85 -5.67
CA GLY A 304 4.41 29.71 -4.22
C GLY A 304 4.70 31.00 -3.42
N THR A 305 5.42 31.96 -4.00
CA THR A 305 5.71 33.27 -3.40
C THR A 305 4.49 34.21 -3.30
N SER A 306 3.39 33.93 -4.02
CA SER A 306 2.16 34.72 -3.93
C SER A 306 1.41 34.39 -2.64
N LYS A 307 1.19 35.41 -1.80
CA LYS A 307 0.41 35.30 -0.56
C LYS A 307 -1.10 35.43 -0.77
N SER A 308 -1.53 35.76 -1.99
CA SER A 308 -2.94 35.97 -2.33
C SER A 308 -3.53 34.83 -3.15
N LEU A 309 -2.76 33.76 -3.40
CA LEU A 309 -3.15 32.66 -4.27
C LEU A 309 -4.36 31.92 -3.70
N GLN A 310 -5.42 31.81 -4.48
CA GLN A 310 -6.67 31.13 -4.17
C GLN A 310 -6.85 29.88 -5.04
N LYS A 311 -6.32 29.87 -6.26
CA LYS A 311 -6.44 28.76 -7.21
C LYS A 311 -5.15 28.51 -7.96
N LEU A 312 -4.69 27.26 -7.96
CA LEU A 312 -3.57 26.77 -8.74
C LEU A 312 -3.99 25.52 -9.51
N VAL A 313 -4.03 25.59 -10.83
CA VAL A 313 -4.34 24.46 -11.70
C VAL A 313 -3.26 24.34 -12.75
N ILE A 314 -2.54 23.22 -12.76
CA ILE A 314 -1.52 22.88 -13.76
C ILE A 314 -1.75 21.42 -14.13
N ARG A 315 -2.31 21.17 -15.31
CA ARG A 315 -2.68 19.83 -15.77
C ARG A 315 -2.09 19.50 -17.12
N ASN A 316 -1.80 18.23 -17.33
CA ASN A 316 -1.22 17.67 -18.55
C ASN A 316 0.09 18.39 -18.96
N CYS A 317 0.99 18.53 -17.98
CA CYS A 317 2.27 19.21 -18.09
C CYS A 317 3.40 18.28 -17.58
N PRO A 318 3.81 17.27 -18.38
CA PRO A 318 4.62 16.14 -17.91
C PRO A 318 6.07 16.48 -17.54
N ASN A 319 6.56 17.68 -17.89
CA ASN A 319 7.92 18.12 -17.55
C ASN A 319 7.98 19.01 -16.29
N VAL A 320 6.82 19.33 -15.70
CA VAL A 320 6.74 20.00 -14.40
C VAL A 320 7.20 19.03 -13.33
N THR A 321 8.34 19.35 -12.70
CA THR A 321 8.99 18.59 -11.64
C THR A 321 9.25 19.49 -10.43
N GLY A 322 9.78 18.94 -9.34
CA GLY A 322 10.08 19.69 -8.12
C GLY A 322 8.90 19.78 -7.15
N ALA A 323 9.04 20.57 -6.09
CA ALA A 323 8.03 20.73 -5.04
C ALA A 323 7.39 22.11 -5.09
N PHE A 324 6.06 22.15 -4.93
CA PHE A 324 5.30 23.40 -4.80
C PHE A 324 5.25 23.81 -3.33
N ASN A 325 5.95 24.89 -2.97
CA ASN A 325 5.93 25.44 -1.62
C ASN A 325 5.05 26.70 -1.58
N LEU A 326 3.76 26.52 -1.33
CA LEU A 326 2.80 27.62 -1.31
C LEU A 326 2.89 28.39 0.01
N GLN A 327 2.71 29.70 -0.03
CA GLN A 327 2.73 30.59 1.14
C GLN A 327 1.37 31.25 1.41
N SER A 328 0.35 30.90 0.63
CA SER A 328 -0.97 31.51 0.71
C SER A 328 -1.86 30.78 1.71
N GLU A 329 -2.34 31.50 2.72
CA GLU A 329 -3.39 31.05 3.64
C GLU A 329 -4.80 31.17 3.01
N GLN A 330 -4.90 31.69 1.78
CA GLN A 330 -6.15 31.90 1.06
C GLN A 330 -6.38 30.84 -0.04
N ILE A 331 -5.47 29.86 -0.17
CA ILE A 331 -5.55 28.81 -1.20
C ILE A 331 -6.81 27.97 -0.99
N ARG A 332 -7.56 27.75 -2.06
CA ARG A 332 -8.81 26.98 -2.08
C ARG A 332 -8.69 25.69 -2.89
N GLU A 333 -7.98 25.76 -4.01
CA GLU A 333 -7.88 24.68 -4.98
C GLU A 333 -6.45 24.52 -5.49
N VAL A 334 -5.94 23.29 -5.43
CA VAL A 334 -4.69 22.86 -6.05
C VAL A 334 -4.95 21.62 -6.91
N ASP A 335 -4.70 21.71 -8.20
CA ASP A 335 -4.76 20.58 -9.14
C ASP A 335 -3.46 20.48 -9.93
N LEU A 336 -2.70 19.42 -9.68
CA LEU A 336 -1.39 19.12 -10.28
C LEU A 336 -1.41 17.77 -11.00
N ARG A 337 -2.58 17.30 -11.43
CA ARG A 337 -2.72 16.03 -12.16
C ARG A 337 -1.96 16.05 -13.49
N ASP A 338 -1.48 14.88 -13.90
CA ASP A 338 -0.72 14.68 -15.13
C ASP A 338 0.56 15.56 -15.19
N THR A 339 1.16 15.78 -14.01
CA THR A 339 2.49 16.38 -13.83
C THR A 339 3.44 15.40 -13.16
N LYS A 340 4.74 15.76 -13.11
CA LYS A 340 5.77 15.04 -12.34
C LYS A 340 6.17 15.82 -11.08
N ALA A 341 5.26 16.62 -10.53
CA ALA A 341 5.49 17.30 -9.25
C ALA A 341 5.81 16.27 -8.17
N GLY A 342 6.92 16.48 -7.46
CA GLY A 342 7.42 15.56 -6.43
C GLY A 342 6.88 15.83 -5.04
N GLY A 343 6.30 17.02 -4.80
CA GLY A 343 5.77 17.41 -3.49
C GLY A 343 4.93 18.69 -3.52
N LEU A 344 4.16 18.87 -2.45
CA LEU A 344 3.30 20.01 -2.19
C LEU A 344 3.36 20.36 -0.70
N SER A 345 3.64 21.62 -0.38
CA SER A 345 3.59 22.19 0.96
C SER A 345 2.65 23.38 0.96
N ILE A 346 1.73 23.39 1.93
CA ILE A 346 0.72 24.43 2.11
C ILE A 346 0.69 24.80 3.61
N PRO A 347 0.69 26.08 3.99
CA PRO A 347 0.48 26.49 5.38
C PRO A 347 -0.92 26.08 5.85
N GLU A 348 -1.09 25.92 7.16
CA GLU A 348 -2.40 25.63 7.77
C GLU A 348 -3.46 26.64 7.29
N THR A 349 -4.61 26.14 6.85
CA THR A 349 -5.70 27.00 6.38
C THR A 349 -7.04 26.28 6.29
N ASP A 350 -8.09 26.97 6.71
CA ASP A 350 -9.48 26.57 6.47
C ASP A 350 -10.00 26.94 5.07
N SER A 351 -9.21 27.64 4.25
CA SER A 351 -9.65 28.02 2.90
C SER A 351 -9.60 26.85 1.92
N LEU A 352 -8.72 25.87 2.15
CA LEU A 352 -8.45 24.78 1.21
C LEU A 352 -9.62 23.79 1.17
N VAL A 353 -10.18 23.58 -0.01
CA VAL A 353 -11.33 22.68 -0.24
C VAL A 353 -10.98 21.50 -1.16
N SER A 354 -9.98 21.64 -2.04
CA SER A 354 -9.62 20.62 -3.03
C SER A 354 -8.11 20.54 -3.29
N VAL A 355 -7.59 19.32 -3.23
CA VAL A 355 -6.22 18.94 -3.62
C VAL A 355 -6.28 17.70 -4.52
N GLN A 356 -5.78 17.81 -5.74
CA GLN A 356 -5.69 16.71 -6.70
C GLN A 356 -4.28 16.63 -7.25
N LEU A 357 -3.61 15.49 -7.08
CA LEU A 357 -2.18 15.34 -7.36
C LEU A 357 -1.91 14.23 -8.38
N GLY A 358 -0.77 14.37 -9.09
CA GLY A 358 -0.28 13.36 -10.02
C GLY A 358 0.37 12.15 -9.32
N ALA A 359 0.84 11.18 -10.12
CA ALA A 359 1.37 9.90 -9.64
C ALA A 359 2.80 9.96 -9.07
N HIS A 360 3.45 11.13 -9.06
CA HIS A 360 4.88 11.28 -8.75
C HIS A 360 5.16 11.86 -7.35
N ILE A 361 4.12 12.05 -6.54
CA ILE A 361 4.25 12.55 -5.17
C ILE A 361 4.97 11.51 -4.31
N ARG A 362 6.04 11.95 -3.64
CA ARG A 362 6.82 11.09 -2.72
C ARG A 362 6.39 11.25 -1.27
N THR A 363 6.06 12.48 -0.90
CA THR A 363 5.65 12.85 0.46
C THR A 363 4.44 13.76 0.39
N LEU A 364 3.40 13.45 1.17
CA LEU A 364 2.24 14.31 1.33
C LEU A 364 2.04 14.63 2.80
N ALA A 365 2.05 15.92 3.14
CA ALA A 365 1.79 16.41 4.49
C ALA A 365 0.73 17.52 4.44
N LEU A 366 -0.44 17.27 5.04
CA LEU A 366 -1.57 18.19 5.13
C LEU A 366 -2.03 18.27 6.58
N ASN A 367 -1.86 19.45 7.19
CA ASN A 367 -2.13 19.67 8.61
C ASN A 367 -3.07 20.86 8.77
N GLY A 368 -4.16 20.68 9.53
CA GLY A 368 -5.13 21.73 9.86
C GLY A 368 -5.89 22.28 8.64
N MET A 369 -6.39 21.37 7.78
CA MET A 369 -7.19 21.74 6.60
C MET A 369 -8.68 21.44 6.85
N GLY A 370 -9.33 22.26 7.68
CA GLY A 370 -10.68 21.99 8.20
C GLY A 370 -11.77 21.83 7.14
N ASN A 371 -11.60 22.45 5.97
CA ASN A 371 -12.56 22.40 4.86
C ASN A 371 -12.15 21.51 3.68
N LEU A 372 -11.02 20.80 3.75
CA LEU A 372 -10.54 19.95 2.66
C LEU A 372 -11.49 18.76 2.45
N ALA A 373 -12.23 18.77 1.35
CA ALA A 373 -13.21 17.73 1.02
C ALA A 373 -12.71 16.81 -0.11
N THR A 374 -12.02 17.36 -1.10
CA THR A 374 -11.46 16.59 -2.22
C THR A 374 -9.97 16.39 -2.02
N LEU A 375 -9.54 15.14 -1.84
CA LEU A 375 -8.12 14.77 -1.80
C LEU A 375 -7.92 13.52 -2.66
N THR A 376 -7.17 13.65 -3.76
CA THR A 376 -6.92 12.53 -4.69
C THR A 376 -5.47 12.51 -5.18
N LEU A 377 -4.97 11.30 -5.44
CA LEU A 377 -3.69 11.04 -6.11
C LEU A 377 -3.96 10.11 -7.30
N GLN A 378 -3.41 10.41 -8.47
CA GLN A 378 -3.52 9.54 -9.65
C GLN A 378 -2.69 8.24 -9.55
N GLY A 379 -1.75 8.18 -8.60
CA GLY A 379 -0.97 6.98 -8.28
C GLY A 379 -0.09 7.19 -7.04
N HIS A 380 0.34 6.08 -6.44
CA HIS A 380 1.02 6.06 -5.13
C HIS A 380 2.25 5.14 -5.09
N SER A 381 2.70 4.60 -6.22
CA SER A 381 3.86 3.68 -6.27
C SER A 381 5.19 4.32 -5.84
N LEU A 382 5.25 5.66 -5.70
CA LEU A 382 6.41 6.40 -5.20
C LEU A 382 6.19 7.04 -3.82
N LEU A 383 4.98 6.91 -3.24
CA LEU A 383 4.60 7.56 -1.99
C LEU A 383 5.20 6.79 -0.81
N THR A 384 6.18 7.39 -0.13
CA THR A 384 6.85 6.77 1.02
C THR A 384 6.30 7.27 2.36
N LYS A 385 5.76 8.50 2.39
CA LYS A 385 5.23 9.14 3.61
C LYS A 385 3.89 9.82 3.35
N LEU A 386 2.93 9.54 4.23
CA LEU A 386 1.60 10.15 4.26
C LEU A 386 1.30 10.72 5.64
N GLU A 387 1.14 12.04 5.72
CA GLU A 387 0.80 12.78 6.94
C GLU A 387 -0.46 13.61 6.70
N ILE A 388 -1.58 13.25 7.34
CA ILE A 388 -2.85 13.98 7.22
C ILE A 388 -3.46 14.14 8.61
N ASN A 389 -3.35 15.33 9.17
CA ASN A 389 -3.84 15.65 10.52
C ASN A 389 -4.86 16.78 10.47
N ASP A 390 -5.89 16.68 11.32
CA ASP A 390 -6.89 17.73 11.50
C ASP A 390 -7.58 18.15 10.17
N CYS A 391 -7.85 17.16 9.31
CA CYS A 391 -8.53 17.30 8.02
C CYS A 391 -9.88 16.54 8.02
N PRO A 392 -10.87 16.94 8.84
CA PRO A 392 -12.05 16.12 9.18
C PRO A 392 -13.00 15.83 8.01
N LYS A 393 -12.96 16.62 6.93
CA LYS A 393 -13.79 16.42 5.74
C LYS A 393 -13.10 15.58 4.65
N ALA A 394 -11.80 15.32 4.78
CA ALA A 394 -11.06 14.56 3.79
C ALA A 394 -11.34 13.07 3.97
N ASN A 395 -11.62 12.36 2.87
CA ASN A 395 -11.84 10.92 2.91
C ASN A 395 -10.50 10.16 3.00
N THR A 396 -9.82 10.30 4.15
CA THR A 396 -8.51 9.70 4.42
C THR A 396 -8.54 8.19 4.42
N ARG A 397 -9.68 7.58 4.81
CA ARG A 397 -9.91 6.14 4.77
C ARG A 397 -9.75 5.59 3.37
N ALA A 398 -10.55 6.08 2.42
CA ALA A 398 -10.56 5.56 1.06
C ALA A 398 -9.22 5.77 0.35
N LEU A 399 -8.55 6.91 0.61
CA LEU A 399 -7.21 7.15 0.10
C LEU A 399 -6.23 6.09 0.63
N LEU A 400 -6.19 5.85 1.94
CA LEU A 400 -5.26 4.88 2.53
C LEU A 400 -5.54 3.46 2.07
N GLU A 401 -6.82 3.05 1.97
CA GLU A 401 -7.20 1.73 1.46
C GLU A 401 -6.74 1.54 0.00
N SER A 402 -6.89 2.56 -0.86
CA SER A 402 -6.41 2.48 -2.24
C SER A 402 -4.90 2.28 -2.33
N ILE A 403 -4.14 2.92 -1.43
CA ILE A 403 -2.68 2.77 -1.35
C ILE A 403 -2.31 1.36 -0.86
N LEU A 404 -2.95 0.87 0.21
CA LEU A 404 -2.62 -0.44 0.81
C LEU A 404 -3.08 -1.64 -0.05
N GLN A 405 -4.02 -1.40 -0.98
CA GLN A 405 -4.48 -2.39 -1.94
C GLN A 405 -3.48 -2.62 -3.09
N ASP A 406 -2.66 -1.63 -3.41
CA ASP A 406 -1.69 -1.72 -4.51
C ASP A 406 -0.44 -2.50 -4.09
N ASP A 407 -0.16 -3.60 -4.79
CA ASP A 407 0.99 -4.45 -4.51
C ASP A 407 2.33 -3.75 -4.79
N SER A 408 2.33 -2.65 -5.55
CA SER A 408 3.52 -1.81 -5.80
C SER A 408 3.72 -0.71 -4.75
N ASN A 409 2.88 -0.64 -3.71
CA ASN A 409 2.98 0.34 -2.65
C ASN A 409 4.33 0.27 -1.90
N VAL A 410 4.98 1.42 -1.74
CA VAL A 410 6.24 1.60 -1.00
C VAL A 410 6.08 2.46 0.26
N LEU A 411 4.84 2.69 0.71
CA LEU A 411 4.53 3.46 1.90
C LEU A 411 5.16 2.82 3.15
N SER A 412 5.92 3.61 3.91
CA SER A 412 6.64 3.16 5.10
C SER A 412 6.38 4.04 6.34
N GLU A 413 5.75 5.21 6.18
CA GLU A 413 5.36 6.10 7.28
C GLU A 413 3.94 6.64 7.06
N VAL A 414 3.07 6.42 8.05
CA VAL A 414 1.71 6.98 8.09
C VAL A 414 1.52 7.74 9.39
N LYS A 415 1.12 9.01 9.28
CA LYS A 415 0.72 9.86 10.41
C LYS A 415 -0.68 10.42 10.17
N MET A 416 -1.65 9.97 10.95
CA MET A 416 -3.04 10.44 10.83
C MET A 416 -3.69 10.57 12.20
N ARG A 417 -4.08 11.79 12.56
CA ARG A 417 -4.65 12.10 13.87
C ARG A 417 -6.14 12.42 13.81
N GLY A 418 -6.85 12.03 14.86
CA GLY A 418 -8.28 12.29 15.02
C GLY A 418 -9.15 11.57 14.00
N ILE A 419 -8.70 10.42 13.48
CA ILE A 419 -9.45 9.66 12.48
C ILE A 419 -10.76 9.10 13.05
N ARG A 420 -11.78 8.99 12.20
CA ARG A 420 -13.04 8.30 12.50
C ARG A 420 -13.45 7.48 11.28
N TRP A 421 -12.98 6.24 11.22
CA TRP A 421 -13.19 5.36 10.08
C TRP A 421 -14.22 4.29 10.38
N THR A 422 -15.10 4.03 9.43
CA THR A 422 -16.04 2.91 9.46
C THR A 422 -15.84 2.05 8.23
N GLY A 423 -15.98 0.74 8.38
CA GLY A 423 -15.84 -0.22 7.28
C GLY A 423 -14.39 -0.45 6.83
N PHE A 424 -13.40 -0.29 7.71
CA PHE A 424 -12.00 -0.48 7.36
C PHE A 424 -11.62 -1.97 7.32
N SER A 425 -10.98 -2.43 6.25
CA SER A 425 -10.64 -3.86 6.09
C SER A 425 -9.64 -4.35 7.15
N VAL A 426 -9.90 -5.51 7.75
CA VAL A 426 -8.97 -6.17 8.70
C VAL A 426 -7.62 -6.49 8.04
N ALA A 427 -7.59 -6.85 6.75
CA ALA A 427 -6.33 -7.13 6.04
C ALA A 427 -5.45 -5.88 5.92
N TYR A 428 -6.05 -4.71 5.69
CA TYR A 428 -5.32 -3.44 5.62
C TYR A 428 -4.91 -2.95 7.01
N LEU A 429 -5.71 -3.23 8.04
CA LEU A 429 -5.32 -2.98 9.43
C LEU A 429 -4.10 -3.80 9.83
N GLU A 430 -4.01 -5.06 9.41
CA GLU A 430 -2.82 -5.88 9.64
C GLU A 430 -1.58 -5.28 8.95
N LYS A 431 -1.68 -4.89 7.67
CA LYS A 431 -0.58 -4.19 6.96
C LYS A 431 -0.13 -2.91 7.69
N LEU A 432 -1.06 -2.10 8.21
CA LEU A 432 -0.73 -0.89 8.99
C LEU A 432 -0.06 -1.20 10.31
N THR A 433 -0.48 -2.28 10.96
CA THR A 433 0.11 -2.74 12.23
C THR A 433 1.55 -3.18 12.00
N ASP A 434 1.83 -3.85 10.88
CA ASP A 434 3.17 -4.29 10.50
C ASP A 434 4.07 -3.10 10.22
N MET A 435 3.53 -2.10 9.52
CA MET A 435 4.23 -0.85 9.27
C MET A 435 4.56 -0.11 10.58
N LYS A 436 3.68 -0.13 11.58
CA LYS A 436 3.94 0.47 12.90
C LYS A 436 5.02 -0.29 13.69
N LEU A 437 5.01 -1.61 13.63
CA LEU A 437 6.03 -2.43 14.29
C LEU A 437 7.41 -2.28 13.62
N ALA A 438 7.44 -2.10 12.29
CA ALA A 438 8.67 -1.87 11.54
C ALA A 438 9.19 -0.41 11.67
N ASN A 439 8.28 0.56 11.77
CA ASN A 439 8.59 1.97 11.87
C ASN A 439 7.81 2.63 13.03
N PRO A 440 8.44 2.85 14.20
CA PRO A 440 7.81 3.48 15.36
C PRO A 440 7.26 4.88 15.12
N ASP A 441 7.73 5.59 14.09
CA ASP A 441 7.24 6.94 13.73
C ASP A 441 5.84 6.93 13.12
N CYS A 442 5.33 5.78 12.69
CA CYS A 442 3.92 5.67 12.30
C CYS A 442 3.02 6.03 13.49
N ASP A 443 2.05 6.92 13.30
CA ASP A 443 1.20 7.43 14.38
C ASP A 443 -0.24 7.57 13.86
N ILE A 444 -1.12 6.69 14.30
CA ILE A 444 -2.54 6.74 13.97
C ILE A 444 -3.31 6.91 15.27
N THR A 445 -4.14 7.95 15.37
CA THR A 445 -4.97 8.23 16.55
C THR A 445 -6.42 8.50 16.17
N GLY A 446 -7.36 8.06 17.00
CA GLY A 446 -8.79 8.17 16.75
C GLY A 446 -9.51 6.83 16.88
N GLU A 447 -10.48 6.59 16.00
CA GLU A 447 -11.36 5.41 16.07
C GLU A 447 -11.51 4.73 14.70
N ILE A 448 -11.33 3.40 14.68
CA ILE A 448 -11.51 2.54 13.50
C ILE A 448 -12.57 1.49 13.81
N THR A 449 -13.61 1.40 12.99
CA THR A 449 -14.55 0.27 13.00
C THR A 449 -14.27 -0.61 11.79
N VAL A 450 -13.91 -1.87 12.03
CA VAL A 450 -13.43 -2.79 10.98
C VAL A 450 -14.54 -3.64 10.35
N THR A 451 -14.26 -4.14 9.15
CA THR A 451 -15.02 -5.19 8.46
C THR A 451 -14.18 -6.47 8.40
N GLY A 452 -14.66 -7.54 9.05
CA GLY A 452 -13.95 -8.81 9.18
C GLY A 452 -13.74 -9.23 10.64
N GLY A 453 -13.22 -10.44 10.86
CA GLY A 453 -12.93 -10.96 12.20
C GLY A 453 -11.48 -10.66 12.60
N ILE A 454 -11.28 -10.09 13.79
CA ILE A 454 -9.96 -10.01 14.43
C ILE A 454 -9.74 -11.31 15.21
N ASN A 455 -8.74 -12.09 14.85
CA ASN A 455 -8.33 -13.29 15.60
C ASN A 455 -7.37 -12.93 16.74
N PHE A 456 -7.00 -13.91 17.56
CA PHE A 456 -6.09 -13.72 18.69
C PHE A 456 -4.74 -13.14 18.27
N ALA A 457 -4.12 -13.72 17.23
CA ALA A 457 -2.80 -13.33 16.76
C ALA A 457 -2.75 -11.85 16.33
N LEU A 458 -3.72 -11.43 15.52
CA LEU A 458 -3.84 -10.04 15.09
C LEU A 458 -4.13 -9.12 16.28
N LYS A 459 -4.99 -9.53 17.22
CA LYS A 459 -5.24 -8.73 18.44
C LYS A 459 -3.98 -8.53 19.27
N ALA A 460 -3.16 -9.57 19.46
CA ALA A 460 -1.88 -9.45 20.17
C ALA A 460 -0.90 -8.53 19.41
N LYS A 461 -0.88 -8.61 18.08
CA LYS A 461 -0.09 -7.71 17.20
C LYS A 461 -0.53 -6.25 17.35
N LEU A 462 -1.82 -5.99 17.38
CA LEU A 462 -2.40 -4.66 17.59
C LEU A 462 -2.00 -4.08 18.95
N ILE A 463 -2.03 -4.89 20.01
CA ILE A 463 -1.62 -4.45 21.35
C ILE A 463 -0.14 -4.05 21.37
N ARG A 464 0.74 -4.84 20.73
CA ARG A 464 2.16 -4.50 20.63
C ARG A 464 2.40 -3.20 19.87
N ALA A 465 1.66 -2.99 18.78
CA ALA A 465 1.85 -1.82 17.92
C ALA A 465 1.25 -0.52 18.51
N TRP A 466 0.09 -0.63 19.17
CA TRP A 466 -0.76 0.52 19.52
C TRP A 466 -1.19 0.57 21.00
N GLY A 467 -0.82 -0.42 21.81
CA GLY A 467 -1.26 -0.52 23.20
C GLY A 467 -2.72 -0.97 23.34
N ASN A 468 -3.42 -0.45 24.35
CA ASN A 468 -4.82 -0.85 24.61
C ASN A 468 -5.78 -0.28 23.57
N VAL A 469 -6.03 -1.04 22.49
CA VAL A 469 -6.95 -0.66 21.40
C VAL A 469 -8.44 -0.82 21.73
N ASP A 470 -8.78 -1.36 22.90
CA ASP A 470 -10.16 -1.61 23.33
C ASP A 470 -10.75 -0.51 24.23
N GLY A 471 -9.90 0.37 24.78
CA GLY A 471 -10.24 1.33 25.83
C GLY A 471 -9.70 2.74 25.54
N GLU A 472 -9.16 3.41 26.57
CA GLU A 472 -8.68 4.82 26.52
C GLU A 472 -7.33 5.03 25.80
N GLY A 473 -6.94 4.11 24.91
CA GLY A 473 -5.75 4.28 24.08
C GLY A 473 -5.89 5.43 23.08
N THR A 474 -4.78 5.81 22.44
CA THR A 474 -4.78 6.83 21.37
C THR A 474 -5.52 6.34 20.11
N LEU A 475 -5.56 5.03 19.90
CA LEU A 475 -6.29 4.37 18.82
C LEU A 475 -7.29 3.38 19.38
N LYS A 476 -8.58 3.62 19.14
CA LYS A 476 -9.67 2.70 19.47
C LYS A 476 -10.09 1.89 18.26
N ILE A 477 -10.20 0.57 18.39
CA ILE A 477 -10.62 -0.33 17.31
C ILE A 477 -11.89 -1.06 17.72
N ASN A 478 -12.97 -0.86 16.97
CA ASN A 478 -14.25 -1.53 17.20
C ASN A 478 -14.37 -2.78 16.33
N TYR A 479 -14.58 -3.93 16.97
CA TYR A 479 -14.75 -5.24 16.37
C TYR A 479 -15.56 -6.16 17.31
N THR A 480 -16.00 -7.31 16.82
CA THR A 480 -16.73 -8.30 17.63
C THR A 480 -15.80 -8.99 18.63
N LYS A 481 -16.00 -8.73 19.93
CA LYS A 481 -15.23 -9.33 21.03
C LYS A 481 -15.71 -10.74 21.37
N ARG A 482 -14.78 -11.66 21.61
CA ARG A 482 -15.01 -13.07 21.97
C ARG A 482 -14.12 -13.46 23.14
N ALA A 483 -14.73 -14.02 24.18
CA ALA A 483 -14.05 -14.39 25.42
C ALA A 483 -12.98 -15.46 25.20
N LEU A 484 -11.92 -15.40 25.99
CA LEU A 484 -10.88 -16.42 26.08
C LEU A 484 -11.16 -17.28 27.32
N ASN A 485 -11.25 -18.60 27.14
CA ASN A 485 -11.49 -19.53 28.24
C ASN A 485 -10.19 -20.14 28.74
N SER A 486 -9.34 -20.59 27.82
CA SER A 486 -8.02 -21.15 28.11
C SER A 486 -7.04 -20.89 26.96
N ALA A 487 -5.76 -21.19 27.17
CA ALA A 487 -4.71 -21.00 26.18
C ALA A 487 -3.61 -22.05 26.34
N SER A 488 -3.01 -22.46 25.23
CA SER A 488 -1.78 -23.28 25.19
C SER A 488 -0.69 -22.61 24.36
N ILE A 489 0.56 -23.02 24.56
CA ILE A 489 1.70 -22.54 23.77
C ILE A 489 1.98 -23.58 22.68
N ILE A 490 2.16 -23.12 21.45
CA ILE A 490 2.48 -23.92 20.26
C ILE A 490 3.76 -23.41 19.57
N GLY A 491 4.31 -24.21 18.66
CA GLY A 491 5.57 -23.96 17.97
C GLY A 491 6.66 -24.97 18.31
N ASP A 492 7.85 -24.77 17.73
CA ASP A 492 9.00 -25.68 17.92
C ASP A 492 9.50 -25.62 19.38
N ILE A 493 9.24 -26.70 20.14
CA ILE A 493 9.66 -26.80 21.54
C ILE A 493 11.08 -27.37 21.73
N TYR A 494 11.69 -27.92 20.67
CA TYR A 494 13.05 -28.45 20.68
C TYR A 494 13.99 -27.57 19.86
N MET A 495 14.76 -26.74 20.55
CA MET A 495 15.59 -25.68 20.02
C MET A 495 17.05 -26.14 19.90
N GLY A 496 17.35 -26.82 18.80
CA GLY A 496 18.62 -27.50 18.57
C GLY A 496 19.74 -26.66 17.94
N GLU A 497 19.49 -25.41 17.55
CA GLU A 497 20.46 -24.56 16.84
C GLU A 497 20.79 -23.28 17.61
N ALA A 498 22.07 -23.09 17.94
CA ALA A 498 22.54 -21.88 18.62
C ALA A 498 22.57 -20.68 17.65
N GLY A 499 22.14 -19.51 18.13
CA GLY A 499 22.05 -18.29 17.33
C GLY A 499 20.80 -18.17 16.45
N LYS A 500 19.92 -19.18 16.48
CA LYS A 500 18.63 -19.17 15.78
C LYS A 500 17.51 -18.68 16.69
N ASP A 501 16.59 -17.91 16.11
CA ASP A 501 15.35 -17.49 16.74
C ASP A 501 14.25 -18.52 16.51
N TYR A 502 13.54 -18.87 17.58
CA TYR A 502 12.39 -19.76 17.55
C TYR A 502 11.12 -18.99 17.92
N TYR A 503 10.03 -19.24 17.21
CA TYR A 503 8.79 -18.48 17.34
C TYR A 503 7.74 -19.32 18.05
N LEU A 504 7.41 -18.94 19.28
CA LEU A 504 6.29 -19.53 20.01
C LEU A 504 5.04 -18.67 19.81
N ALA A 505 3.88 -19.34 19.77
CA ALA A 505 2.59 -18.67 19.64
C ALA A 505 1.58 -19.20 20.66
N VAL A 506 0.52 -18.44 20.87
CA VAL A 506 -0.61 -18.85 21.70
C VAL A 506 -1.68 -19.49 20.82
N GLN A 507 -2.10 -20.70 21.16
CA GLN A 507 -3.34 -21.28 20.67
C GLN A 507 -4.46 -20.99 21.69
N PRO A 508 -5.42 -20.12 21.36
CA PRO A 508 -6.53 -19.80 22.26
C PRO A 508 -7.65 -20.83 22.17
N ASP A 509 -8.39 -20.99 23.26
CA ASP A 509 -9.66 -21.72 23.29
C ASP A 509 -10.79 -20.79 23.79
N PRO A 510 -11.83 -20.53 22.98
CA PRO A 510 -11.99 -20.98 21.58
C PRO A 510 -11.01 -20.28 20.61
N LEU A 511 -10.74 -20.89 19.44
CA LEU A 511 -9.77 -20.41 18.44
C LEU A 511 -9.98 -18.97 17.95
N ASN A 512 -11.19 -18.42 18.14
CA ASN A 512 -11.58 -17.08 17.71
C ASN A 512 -11.59 -16.04 18.85
N ALA A 513 -11.09 -16.41 20.04
CA ALA A 513 -11.00 -15.51 21.18
C ALA A 513 -10.09 -14.32 20.87
N ASN A 514 -10.50 -13.13 21.29
CA ASN A 514 -9.80 -11.87 20.99
C ASN A 514 -10.07 -10.77 22.04
N ARG A 515 -10.64 -11.14 23.18
CA ARG A 515 -11.01 -10.24 24.27
C ARG A 515 -9.96 -10.32 25.39
N PHE A 516 -8.89 -9.56 25.21
CA PHE A 516 -7.79 -9.42 26.17
C PHE A 516 -7.05 -8.09 25.93
N VAL A 517 -6.26 -7.66 26.92
CA VAL A 517 -5.56 -6.36 26.92
C VAL A 517 -4.04 -6.48 26.96
N SER A 518 -3.49 -7.64 27.34
CA SER A 518 -2.05 -7.87 27.43
C SER A 518 -1.70 -9.34 27.19
N VAL A 519 -0.53 -9.58 26.59
CA VAL A 519 0.13 -10.88 26.46
C VAL A 519 1.59 -10.69 26.84
N LYS A 520 2.07 -11.43 27.84
CA LYS A 520 3.45 -11.35 28.32
C LYS A 520 4.09 -12.72 28.41
N TRP A 521 5.31 -12.80 27.91
CA TRP A 521 6.09 -14.03 27.85
C TRP A 521 7.24 -14.00 28.85
N PHE A 522 7.45 -15.15 29.51
CA PHE A 522 8.50 -15.36 30.50
C PHE A 522 9.17 -16.70 30.24
N ILE A 523 10.46 -16.78 30.54
CA ILE A 523 11.23 -18.03 30.54
C ILE A 523 11.88 -18.20 31.90
N SER A 524 11.83 -19.40 32.47
CA SER A 524 12.57 -19.71 33.70
C SER A 524 14.06 -19.47 33.50
N SER A 525 14.75 -19.00 34.55
CA SER A 525 16.19 -18.71 34.51
C SER A 525 16.97 -19.86 33.87
N THR A 526 17.72 -19.55 32.81
CA THR A 526 18.46 -20.52 32.02
C THR A 526 19.66 -19.84 31.37
N GLU A 527 20.74 -20.59 31.18
CA GLU A 527 21.92 -20.13 30.45
C GLU A 527 21.83 -20.37 28.93
N TYR A 528 20.81 -21.11 28.47
CA TYR A 528 20.69 -21.57 27.09
C TYR A 528 19.98 -20.57 26.17
N GLY A 529 19.16 -19.66 26.69
CA GLY A 529 18.42 -18.69 25.87
C GLY A 529 17.66 -17.64 26.67
N THR A 530 17.00 -16.73 25.97
CA THR A 530 16.10 -15.71 26.53
C THR A 530 14.86 -15.60 25.67
N ILE A 531 13.75 -15.09 26.22
CA ILE A 531 12.51 -14.85 25.47
C ILE A 531 12.21 -13.35 25.42
N ASP A 532 11.76 -12.88 24.26
CA ASP A 532 11.21 -11.54 24.11
C ASP A 532 9.83 -11.48 24.79
N PRO A 533 9.64 -10.56 25.76
CA PRO A 533 8.46 -10.55 26.62
C PRO A 533 7.17 -10.16 25.90
N ASP A 534 7.25 -9.55 24.72
CA ASP A 534 6.09 -9.06 23.97
C ASP A 534 5.71 -9.98 22.81
N SER A 535 6.69 -10.62 22.17
CA SER A 535 6.51 -11.39 20.94
C SER A 535 6.56 -12.90 21.12
N GLY A 536 7.13 -13.41 22.21
CA GLY A 536 7.32 -14.85 22.41
C GLY A 536 8.47 -15.46 21.60
N VAL A 537 9.33 -14.62 20.99
CA VAL A 537 10.53 -15.07 20.28
C VAL A 537 11.58 -15.54 21.27
N VAL A 538 12.08 -16.76 21.11
CA VAL A 538 13.15 -17.32 21.93
C VAL A 538 14.48 -17.20 21.19
N HIS A 539 15.41 -16.46 21.79
CA HIS A 539 16.78 -16.28 21.33
C HIS A 539 17.68 -17.34 21.96
N VAL A 540 18.13 -18.32 21.16
CA VAL A 540 18.97 -19.43 21.64
C VAL A 540 20.45 -19.01 21.65
N LYS A 541 21.08 -19.07 22.82
CA LYS A 541 22.50 -18.72 23.02
C LYS A 541 23.43 -19.91 22.81
N LYS A 542 23.03 -21.08 23.30
CA LYS A 542 23.76 -22.33 23.18
C LYS A 542 22.81 -23.51 23.30
N THR A 543 23.28 -24.68 22.90
CA THR A 543 22.57 -25.95 23.01
C THR A 543 23.42 -26.97 23.75
N GLY A 544 22.77 -28.01 24.28
CA GLY A 544 23.44 -29.13 24.93
C GLY A 544 23.07 -30.47 24.30
N GLU A 545 23.47 -31.56 24.95
CA GLU A 545 23.15 -32.92 24.53
C GLU A 545 21.77 -33.35 25.05
N GLU A 546 21.02 -34.10 24.23
CA GLU A 546 19.70 -34.63 24.60
C GLU A 546 19.73 -35.44 25.90
N ALA A 547 20.80 -36.21 26.15
CA ALA A 547 20.97 -37.02 27.36
C ALA A 547 20.94 -36.19 28.66
N ASN A 548 21.34 -34.92 28.59
CA ASN A 548 21.36 -34.00 29.74
C ASN A 548 20.05 -33.21 29.86
N ASN A 549 19.14 -33.32 28.88
CA ASN A 549 17.84 -32.65 28.81
C ASN A 549 17.85 -31.16 29.24
N PRO A 550 18.73 -30.31 28.68
CA PRO A 550 18.77 -28.89 29.03
C PRO A 550 17.45 -28.24 28.64
N SER A 551 16.65 -27.82 29.62
CA SER A 551 15.28 -27.36 29.41
C SER A 551 14.94 -26.13 30.23
N ALA A 552 13.91 -25.41 29.81
CA ALA A 552 13.33 -24.30 30.55
C ALA A 552 11.80 -24.30 30.40
N THR A 553 11.11 -23.73 31.38
CA THR A 553 9.67 -23.52 31.31
C THR A 553 9.38 -22.13 30.77
N VAL A 554 8.71 -22.07 29.63
CA VAL A 554 8.10 -20.84 29.10
C VAL A 554 6.71 -20.68 29.71
N THR A 555 6.39 -19.47 30.15
CA THR A 555 5.08 -19.08 30.67
C THR A 555 4.56 -17.91 29.86
N CYS A 556 3.34 -18.01 29.35
CA CYS A 556 2.61 -16.91 28.73
C CYS A 556 1.46 -16.50 29.66
N GLU A 557 1.44 -15.24 30.07
CA GLU A 557 0.36 -14.64 30.86
C GLU A 557 -0.48 -13.73 29.97
N ILE A 558 -1.78 -14.00 29.91
CA ILE A 558 -2.75 -13.26 29.10
C ILE A 558 -3.74 -12.58 30.04
N THR A 559 -3.73 -11.25 30.07
CA THR A 559 -4.63 -10.46 30.92
C THR A 559 -5.90 -10.12 30.16
N THR A 560 -7.05 -10.53 30.67
CA THR A 560 -8.37 -10.20 30.11
C THR A 560 -8.74 -8.74 30.39
N ASP A 561 -9.80 -8.23 29.75
CA ASP A 561 -10.32 -6.90 30.03
C ASP A 561 -10.95 -6.75 31.43
N THR A 562 -11.25 -7.87 32.11
CA THR A 562 -11.71 -7.92 33.50
C THR A 562 -10.57 -7.91 34.53
N GLY A 563 -9.31 -8.06 34.07
CA GLY A 563 -8.13 -8.15 34.94
C GLY A 563 -7.74 -9.58 35.33
N ASP A 564 -8.46 -10.59 34.87
CA ASP A 564 -8.12 -12.00 35.09
C ASP A 564 -6.88 -12.39 34.28
N VAL A 565 -6.02 -13.26 34.83
CA VAL A 565 -4.79 -13.72 34.16
C VAL A 565 -4.93 -15.20 33.79
N ILE A 566 -4.99 -15.48 32.49
CA ILE A 566 -4.93 -16.84 31.94
C ILE A 566 -3.46 -17.18 31.70
N THR A 567 -3.01 -18.30 32.26
CA THR A 567 -1.61 -18.74 32.20
C THR A 567 -1.47 -19.99 31.34
N ALA A 568 -0.62 -19.93 30.32
CA ALA A 568 -0.19 -21.09 29.55
C ALA A 568 1.28 -21.40 29.86
N LYS A 569 1.63 -22.68 29.99
CA LYS A 569 3.00 -23.12 30.27
C LYS A 569 3.43 -24.20 29.28
N GLN A 570 4.70 -24.15 28.88
CA GLN A 570 5.31 -25.16 28.02
C GLN A 570 6.77 -25.34 28.39
N VAL A 571 7.21 -26.59 28.48
CA VAL A 571 8.63 -26.91 28.64
C VAL A 571 9.25 -26.96 27.25
N ILE A 572 10.37 -26.25 27.08
CA ILE A 572 11.18 -26.25 25.87
C ILE A 572 12.56 -26.86 26.16
N GLY A 573 13.12 -27.58 25.20
CA GLY A 573 14.45 -28.18 25.26
C GLY A 573 15.45 -27.43 24.38
N PHE A 574 16.69 -27.26 24.84
CA PHE A 574 17.78 -26.61 24.12
C PHE A 574 18.78 -27.63 23.57
N TYR A 575 18.29 -28.56 22.76
CA TYR A 575 19.07 -29.64 22.18
C TYR A 575 18.42 -30.15 20.89
N VAL A 576 19.20 -30.83 20.06
CA VAL A 576 18.67 -31.59 18.92
C VAL A 576 18.06 -32.88 19.44
N ARG A 577 16.73 -33.01 19.34
CA ARG A 577 16.03 -34.22 19.76
C ARG A 577 16.11 -35.31 18.69
N SER A 578 16.54 -36.50 19.08
CA SER A 578 16.45 -37.69 18.23
C SER A 578 14.99 -38.18 18.12
N CYS A 579 14.60 -38.71 16.96
CA CYS A 579 13.27 -39.32 16.82
C CYS A 579 13.21 -40.58 17.69
N LYS A 580 12.03 -40.82 18.25
CA LYS A 580 11.70 -41.97 19.09
C LYS A 580 10.44 -42.63 18.54
N VAL A 581 10.31 -43.92 18.81
CA VAL A 581 9.06 -44.66 18.53
C VAL A 581 7.95 -44.00 19.34
N GLY A 582 6.84 -43.67 18.69
CA GLY A 582 5.72 -42.94 19.27
C GLY A 582 5.65 -41.45 18.92
N ASP A 583 6.73 -40.87 18.38
CA ASP A 583 6.71 -39.47 17.99
C ASP A 583 5.71 -39.20 16.86
N ILE A 584 5.01 -38.08 16.99
CA ILE A 584 4.16 -37.51 15.96
C ILE A 584 5.06 -36.94 14.87
N VAL A 585 4.80 -37.31 13.62
CA VAL A 585 5.50 -36.83 12.43
C VAL A 585 4.64 -35.79 11.75
N PHE A 586 5.21 -34.63 11.46
CA PHE A 586 4.52 -33.49 10.84
C PHE A 586 4.79 -33.41 9.34
N CYS A 587 3.94 -32.65 8.64
CA CYS A 587 3.95 -32.53 7.19
C CYS A 587 5.26 -31.97 6.61
N ASP A 588 6.06 -31.26 7.42
CA ASP A 588 7.37 -30.71 7.05
C ASP A 588 8.53 -31.71 7.25
N GLY A 589 8.26 -32.92 7.75
CA GLY A 589 9.27 -33.94 8.06
C GLY A 589 9.84 -33.87 9.47
N THR A 590 9.45 -32.86 10.25
CA THR A 590 9.83 -32.77 11.67
C THR A 590 8.99 -33.71 12.52
N TYR A 591 9.43 -33.96 13.75
CA TYR A 591 8.77 -34.89 14.67
C TYR A 591 8.89 -34.40 16.12
N SER A 592 7.94 -34.82 16.96
CA SER A 592 7.88 -34.45 18.37
C SER A 592 7.05 -35.47 19.17
N ASP A 593 7.31 -35.58 20.46
CA ASP A 593 6.43 -36.29 21.43
C ASP A 593 5.23 -35.43 21.88
N VAL A 594 5.25 -34.14 21.58
CA VAL A 594 4.15 -33.21 21.85
C VAL A 594 3.55 -32.74 20.53
N MET A 595 2.22 -32.70 20.49
CA MET A 595 1.47 -32.17 19.35
C MET A 595 1.72 -30.66 19.19
N ASP A 596 2.29 -30.28 18.05
CA ASP A 596 2.40 -28.89 17.65
C ASP A 596 1.16 -28.49 16.83
N GLY A 597 0.27 -27.72 17.45
CA GLY A 597 -0.94 -27.21 16.81
C GLY A 597 -0.67 -26.31 15.59
N SER A 598 0.56 -25.79 15.45
CA SER A 598 0.95 -24.98 14.30
C SER A 598 1.20 -25.82 13.03
N LYS A 599 1.49 -27.12 13.16
CA LYS A 599 1.83 -28.02 12.04
C LYS A 599 0.74 -29.06 11.78
N THR A 600 0.67 -29.61 10.57
CA THR A 600 -0.21 -30.75 10.28
C THR A 600 0.48 -32.08 10.58
N PRO A 601 -0.08 -32.94 11.44
CA PRO A 601 0.44 -34.28 11.69
C PRO A 601 0.10 -35.17 10.48
N VAL A 602 1.05 -36.02 10.06
CA VAL A 602 0.88 -36.93 8.91
C VAL A 602 1.08 -38.40 9.27
N GLY A 603 1.78 -38.69 10.36
CA GLY A 603 2.01 -40.06 10.82
C GLY A 603 2.57 -40.15 12.23
N VAL A 604 2.84 -41.38 12.66
CA VAL A 604 3.49 -41.68 13.94
C VAL A 604 4.65 -42.63 13.70
N CYS A 605 5.83 -42.30 14.21
CA CYS A 605 7.03 -43.13 14.08
C CYS A 605 6.82 -44.47 14.83
N PHE A 606 6.97 -45.59 14.13
CA PHE A 606 6.80 -46.92 14.74
C PHE A 606 8.06 -47.79 14.66
N TYR A 607 9.02 -47.40 13.84
CA TYR A 607 10.26 -48.14 13.66
C TYR A 607 11.42 -47.17 13.40
N ILE A 608 12.55 -47.46 14.01
CA ILE A 608 13.83 -46.81 13.80
C ILE A 608 14.82 -47.94 13.59
N ASN A 609 15.63 -47.90 12.54
CA ASN A 609 16.60 -48.95 12.29
C ASN A 609 17.69 -48.91 13.39
N PRO A 610 17.89 -50.01 14.16
CA PRO A 610 18.92 -50.08 15.19
C PRO A 610 20.35 -49.88 14.67
N GLU A 611 20.59 -50.23 13.40
CA GLU A 611 21.91 -50.16 12.76
C GLU A 611 22.14 -48.79 12.08
N ASN A 612 21.07 -48.09 11.68
CA ASN A 612 21.14 -46.75 11.11
C ASN A 612 19.95 -45.89 11.54
N LYS A 613 20.13 -45.06 12.58
CA LYS A 613 19.05 -44.23 13.14
C LYS A 613 18.50 -43.14 12.21
N ALA A 614 19.06 -42.94 11.03
CA ALA A 614 18.48 -42.08 9.99
C ALA A 614 17.35 -42.78 9.21
N GLU A 615 17.33 -44.11 9.21
CA GLU A 615 16.30 -44.94 8.59
C GLU A 615 15.17 -45.17 9.59
N ARG A 616 14.00 -44.62 9.27
CA ARG A 616 12.83 -44.61 10.15
C ARG A 616 11.59 -44.92 9.34
N LEU A 617 10.53 -45.37 9.99
CA LEU A 617 9.23 -45.57 9.36
C LEU A 617 8.13 -44.98 10.23
N CYS A 618 7.17 -44.32 9.59
CA CYS A 618 5.96 -43.84 10.22
C CYS A 618 4.71 -44.48 9.64
N MET A 619 3.73 -44.75 10.49
CA MET A 619 2.42 -45.24 10.06
C MET A 619 1.46 -44.07 9.89
N GLY A 620 0.54 -44.18 8.94
CA GLY A 620 -0.54 -43.21 8.74
C GLY A 620 -1.45 -43.11 9.98
N LEU A 621 -2.10 -41.96 10.12
CA LEU A 621 -2.93 -41.63 11.29
C LEU A 621 -4.24 -42.43 11.38
N ALA A 622 -4.71 -42.98 10.26
CA ALA A 622 -5.96 -43.74 10.16
C ALA A 622 -5.83 -44.91 9.16
N ASN A 623 -6.74 -45.89 9.27
CA ASN A 623 -6.78 -47.02 8.34
C ASN A 623 -7.37 -46.55 7.01
N LEU A 624 -6.82 -47.09 5.93
CA LEU A 624 -7.50 -47.06 4.64
C LEU A 624 -8.67 -48.06 4.66
N PRO A 625 -9.66 -47.93 3.76
CA PRO A 625 -10.80 -48.86 3.68
C PRO A 625 -10.34 -50.32 3.56
N SER A 626 -11.10 -51.26 4.14
CA SER A 626 -10.77 -52.68 3.99
C SER A 626 -10.84 -53.10 2.53
N MET A 627 -9.79 -53.75 2.04
CA MET A 627 -9.62 -53.98 0.62
C MET A 627 -8.91 -55.31 0.31
N PRO A 628 -9.17 -55.93 -0.85
CA PRO A 628 -8.44 -57.12 -1.29
C PRO A 628 -6.96 -56.85 -1.49
N TRP A 629 -6.15 -57.90 -1.36
CA TRP A 629 -4.72 -57.84 -1.63
C TRP A 629 -4.44 -57.87 -3.14
N GLY A 630 -4.99 -58.86 -3.85
CA GLY A 630 -4.72 -59.11 -5.25
C GLY A 630 -5.50 -60.29 -5.81
N LEU A 631 -5.10 -60.77 -6.98
CA LEU A 631 -5.76 -61.87 -7.69
C LEU A 631 -5.70 -63.19 -6.91
N TYR A 632 -6.82 -63.91 -6.91
CA TYR A 632 -6.96 -65.23 -6.29
C TYR A 632 -7.31 -66.30 -7.33
N ARG A 633 -6.60 -67.43 -7.29
CA ARG A 633 -6.85 -68.56 -8.17
C ARG A 633 -7.98 -69.44 -7.61
N GLU A 634 -9.11 -69.47 -8.31
CA GLU A 634 -10.28 -70.27 -7.95
C GLU A 634 -10.59 -71.25 -9.07
N ALA A 635 -10.40 -72.56 -8.83
CA ALA A 635 -10.53 -73.61 -9.85
C ALA A 635 -11.90 -73.67 -10.57
N SER A 636 -12.95 -73.10 -9.97
CA SER A 636 -14.31 -73.05 -10.55
C SER A 636 -14.59 -71.77 -11.35
N ASN A 637 -13.63 -70.83 -11.41
CA ASN A 637 -13.85 -69.46 -11.89
C ASN A 637 -15.08 -68.80 -11.24
N GLY A 638 -15.28 -69.06 -9.95
CA GLY A 638 -16.46 -68.67 -9.18
C GLY A 638 -16.56 -67.19 -8.86
N THR A 639 -17.31 -66.85 -7.81
CA THR A 639 -17.57 -65.45 -7.41
C THR A 639 -16.35 -64.78 -6.78
N ASN A 640 -15.37 -65.56 -6.31
CA ASN A 640 -14.28 -65.07 -5.47
C ASN A 640 -12.94 -64.94 -6.19
N GLY A 641 -12.74 -65.64 -7.31
CA GLY A 641 -11.49 -65.61 -8.08
C GLY A 641 -11.62 -66.09 -9.52
N PHE A 642 -10.47 -66.40 -10.12
CA PHE A 642 -10.35 -66.79 -11.53
C PHE A 642 -9.65 -68.14 -11.63
N ASP A 643 -10.11 -69.02 -12.53
CA ASP A 643 -9.45 -70.33 -12.73
C ASP A 643 -8.12 -70.19 -13.48
N SER A 644 -8.12 -69.36 -14.52
CA SER A 644 -6.94 -68.98 -15.29
C SER A 644 -7.07 -67.54 -15.80
N ILE A 645 -5.92 -66.89 -15.97
CA ILE A 645 -5.77 -65.61 -16.64
C ILE A 645 -4.60 -65.79 -17.62
N THR A 646 -4.83 -65.55 -18.90
CA THR A 646 -3.80 -65.62 -19.94
C THR A 646 -3.69 -64.26 -20.58
N LEU A 647 -2.48 -63.70 -20.59
CA LEU A 647 -2.19 -62.40 -21.22
C LEU A 647 -1.89 -62.59 -22.71
N GLU A 648 -2.29 -61.65 -23.56
CA GLU A 648 -2.04 -61.68 -25.00
C GLU A 648 -0.56 -61.42 -25.29
N ASP A 649 0.02 -60.38 -24.69
CA ASP A 649 1.42 -59.99 -24.92
C ASP A 649 2.40 -60.93 -24.20
N ARG A 650 1.94 -61.60 -23.14
CA ARG A 650 2.78 -62.50 -22.31
C ARG A 650 2.04 -63.77 -21.88
N PRO A 651 1.76 -64.72 -22.80
CA PRO A 651 0.93 -65.89 -22.49
C PRO A 651 1.48 -66.81 -21.38
N ALA A 652 2.78 -66.75 -21.08
CA ALA A 652 3.44 -67.55 -20.05
C ALA A 652 3.63 -66.79 -18.71
N TYR A 653 3.13 -65.57 -18.57
CA TYR A 653 3.26 -64.79 -17.35
C TYR A 653 2.31 -65.31 -16.25
N ASN A 654 2.82 -65.46 -15.02
CA ASN A 654 1.98 -65.85 -13.89
C ASN A 654 1.27 -64.60 -13.34
N CYS A 655 -0.06 -64.57 -13.44
CA CYS A 655 -0.89 -63.47 -12.94
C CYS A 655 -1.34 -63.63 -11.48
N PHE A 656 -1.16 -64.81 -10.88
CA PHE A 656 -1.60 -65.09 -9.50
C PHE A 656 -0.43 -65.02 -8.50
N ASP A 657 0.76 -65.45 -8.89
CA ASP A 657 2.01 -65.33 -8.12
C ASP A 657 2.86 -64.19 -8.67
N ILE A 658 3.50 -63.38 -7.82
CA ILE A 658 4.28 -62.22 -8.28
C ILE A 658 5.73 -62.64 -8.53
N PRO A 659 6.20 -62.78 -9.80
CA PRO A 659 7.50 -63.42 -10.05
C PRO A 659 8.70 -62.64 -9.52
N SER A 660 8.55 -61.33 -9.32
CA SER A 660 9.59 -60.44 -8.79
C SER A 660 9.66 -60.44 -7.27
N ILE A 661 8.71 -61.06 -6.56
CA ILE A 661 8.70 -61.16 -5.10
C ILE A 661 8.96 -62.61 -4.72
N GLN A 662 9.91 -62.83 -3.80
CA GLN A 662 10.17 -64.17 -3.30
C GLN A 662 9.07 -64.57 -2.29
N ASN A 663 8.39 -65.69 -2.56
CA ASN A 663 7.45 -66.29 -1.62
C ASN A 663 8.12 -66.69 -0.31
N ILE A 664 7.59 -66.18 0.80
CA ILE A 664 8.06 -66.49 2.14
C ILE A 664 7.10 -67.50 2.77
N THR A 665 7.51 -68.76 2.88
CA THR A 665 6.65 -69.84 3.42
C THR A 665 6.83 -70.08 4.92
N SER A 666 7.88 -69.51 5.53
CA SER A 666 8.11 -69.56 6.97
C SER A 666 7.73 -68.25 7.63
N ARG A 667 6.98 -68.32 8.73
CA ARG A 667 6.64 -67.15 9.55
C ARG A 667 7.86 -66.51 10.21
N GLY A 668 8.80 -67.34 10.68
CA GLY A 668 9.93 -66.87 11.49
C GLY A 668 9.72 -66.87 13.01
N LEU A 669 8.54 -67.27 13.50
CA LEU A 669 8.25 -67.44 14.94
C LEU A 669 8.12 -68.92 15.30
N THR A 670 8.30 -69.24 16.58
CA THR A 670 8.13 -70.60 17.13
C THR A 670 6.66 -71.00 17.33
N THR A 671 5.73 -70.04 17.29
CA THR A 671 4.28 -70.28 17.39
C THR A 671 3.50 -69.43 16.37
N ASP A 672 2.17 -69.57 16.33
CA ASP A 672 1.26 -68.77 15.50
C ASP A 672 1.02 -67.35 15.99
N TYR A 673 1.58 -66.99 17.14
CA TYR A 673 1.27 -65.75 17.84
C TYR A 673 2.52 -64.93 18.08
N ILE A 674 2.38 -63.61 17.90
CA ILE A 674 3.35 -62.63 18.35
C ILE A 674 3.14 -62.45 19.86
N THR A 675 4.03 -63.01 20.66
CA THR A 675 4.03 -62.90 22.11
C THR A 675 5.40 -62.43 22.58
N GLU A 676 5.52 -62.07 23.85
CA GLU A 676 6.80 -61.69 24.44
C GLU A 676 7.86 -62.79 24.22
N GLU A 677 7.51 -64.05 24.50
CA GLU A 677 8.40 -65.21 24.34
C GLU A 677 8.85 -65.46 22.89
N THR A 678 8.02 -65.12 21.90
CA THR A 678 8.31 -65.41 20.49
C THR A 678 8.98 -64.24 19.76
N TYR A 679 8.75 -63.00 20.20
CA TYR A 679 9.14 -61.80 19.47
C TYR A 679 10.15 -60.89 20.20
N ARG A 680 10.25 -60.98 21.54
CA ARG A 680 11.24 -60.21 22.32
C ARG A 680 12.48 -61.05 22.65
N ASP A 681 13.59 -60.34 22.76
CA ASP A 681 14.88 -60.85 23.25
C ASP A 681 15.74 -59.67 23.71
N GLU A 682 15.78 -59.41 25.02
CA GLU A 682 16.57 -58.32 25.63
C GLU A 682 18.04 -58.70 25.86
N SER A 683 18.45 -59.91 25.47
CA SER A 683 19.83 -60.35 25.58
C SER A 683 20.68 -59.81 24.42
N SER A 684 21.99 -60.07 24.43
CA SER A 684 22.86 -59.75 23.29
C SER A 684 22.51 -60.47 21.98
N ALA A 685 21.58 -61.44 22.00
CA ALA A 685 21.07 -62.13 20.80
C ALA A 685 19.95 -61.35 20.08
N GLY A 686 19.29 -60.40 20.76
CA GLY A 686 18.32 -59.49 20.16
C GLY A 686 18.92 -58.34 19.36
N ASP A 687 18.06 -57.49 18.81
CA ASP A 687 18.44 -56.17 18.34
C ASP A 687 18.57 -55.17 19.51
N ALA A 688 19.09 -53.97 19.23
CA ALA A 688 19.31 -52.97 20.28
C ALA A 688 18.01 -52.40 20.90
N ASP A 689 16.85 -52.73 20.33
CA ASP A 689 15.53 -52.33 20.82
C ASP A 689 14.81 -53.50 21.54
N GLY A 690 15.52 -54.61 21.77
CA GLY A 690 15.01 -55.77 22.51
C GLY A 690 14.12 -56.71 21.70
N TYR A 691 14.17 -56.66 20.36
CA TYR A 691 13.42 -57.57 19.49
C TYR A 691 14.29 -58.72 19.00
N ARG A 692 13.69 -59.89 18.84
CA ARG A 692 14.41 -61.06 18.33
C ARG A 692 14.80 -60.87 16.86
N ARG A 693 16.06 -61.17 16.54
CA ARG A 693 16.52 -61.26 15.15
C ARG A 693 16.01 -62.56 14.52
N VAL A 694 15.03 -62.46 13.63
CA VAL A 694 14.35 -63.61 13.00
C VAL A 694 14.39 -63.52 11.46
N THR A 695 14.31 -64.68 10.80
CA THR A 695 14.16 -64.80 9.33
C THR A 695 12.70 -65.09 8.96
N GLY A 696 12.36 -65.08 7.67
CA GLY A 696 10.98 -65.36 7.22
C GLY A 696 10.08 -64.12 7.29
N ALA A 697 8.77 -64.31 7.45
CA ALA A 697 7.81 -63.20 7.34
C ALA A 697 8.05 -62.13 8.43
N ALA A 698 8.29 -62.58 9.66
CA ALA A 698 8.65 -61.73 10.80
C ALA A 698 9.95 -60.93 10.57
N GLY A 699 10.88 -61.47 9.79
CA GLY A 699 12.16 -60.83 9.45
C GLY A 699 12.05 -59.81 8.30
N SER A 700 10.88 -59.65 7.69
CA SER A 700 10.65 -58.70 6.60
C SER A 700 10.35 -57.30 7.14
N ILE A 701 11.34 -56.68 7.81
CA ILE A 701 11.28 -55.32 8.38
C ILE A 701 12.58 -54.58 8.07
N GLY A 702 12.51 -53.25 7.96
CA GLY A 702 13.67 -52.41 7.69
C GLY A 702 13.91 -52.16 6.21
N PHE A 703 15.17 -52.04 5.81
CA PHE A 703 15.56 -51.51 4.50
C PHE A 703 16.40 -52.52 3.72
N THR A 704 16.25 -52.53 2.40
CA THR A 704 16.98 -53.37 1.45
C THR A 704 17.41 -52.55 0.22
N GLU A 705 18.36 -53.05 -0.55
CA GLU A 705 18.77 -52.43 -1.82
C GLU A 705 17.88 -52.90 -2.97
N ALA A 706 17.47 -51.97 -3.83
CA ALA A 706 16.75 -52.27 -5.04
C ALA A 706 17.65 -53.06 -6.02
N THR A 707 17.25 -54.28 -6.38
CA THR A 707 18.01 -55.11 -7.33
C THR A 707 17.76 -54.74 -8.79
N GLU A 708 16.85 -53.79 -9.05
CA GLU A 708 16.45 -53.29 -10.36
C GLU A 708 15.86 -51.89 -10.22
N ALA A 709 15.84 -51.12 -11.32
CA ALA A 709 15.14 -49.84 -11.33
C ALA A 709 13.62 -50.09 -11.26
N ILE A 710 12.93 -49.45 -10.33
CA ILE A 710 11.49 -49.64 -10.12
C ILE A 710 10.85 -48.40 -9.51
N GLY A 711 9.64 -48.04 -9.97
CA GLY A 711 8.84 -46.98 -9.32
C GLY A 711 9.54 -45.62 -9.17
N GLY A 712 10.45 -45.29 -10.10
CA GLY A 712 11.25 -44.05 -10.05
C GLY A 712 12.53 -44.12 -9.21
N TYR A 713 12.88 -45.31 -8.69
CA TYR A 713 14.14 -45.59 -8.00
C TYR A 713 15.09 -46.36 -8.91
N GLU A 714 16.38 -46.12 -8.75
CA GLU A 714 17.45 -46.78 -9.51
C GLU A 714 17.91 -48.07 -8.83
N ARG A 715 18.59 -48.94 -9.59
CA ARG A 715 19.26 -50.12 -9.00
C ARG A 715 20.29 -49.66 -7.97
N GLY A 716 20.26 -50.25 -6.77
CA GLY A 716 21.15 -49.93 -5.65
C GLY A 716 20.57 -48.91 -4.67
N ASP A 717 19.44 -48.27 -4.99
CA ASP A 717 18.76 -47.39 -4.04
C ASP A 717 18.30 -48.19 -2.82
N LYS A 718 18.49 -47.61 -1.63
CA LYS A 718 18.07 -48.22 -0.36
C LYS A 718 16.61 -47.87 -0.08
N LEU A 719 15.75 -48.88 -0.01
CA LEU A 719 14.30 -48.75 0.14
C LEU A 719 13.78 -49.56 1.33
N PRO A 720 12.70 -49.12 2.00
CA PRO A 720 11.97 -50.00 2.91
C PRO A 720 11.53 -51.28 2.19
N ILE A 721 11.63 -52.43 2.86
CA ILE A 721 11.22 -53.72 2.28
C ILE A 721 9.75 -53.68 1.85
N GLY A 722 8.88 -53.07 2.68
CA GLY A 722 7.47 -52.89 2.35
C GLY A 722 7.23 -52.02 1.10
N LEU A 723 8.00 -50.94 0.92
CA LEU A 723 7.91 -50.09 -0.28
C LEU A 723 8.35 -50.88 -1.50
N TYR A 724 9.48 -51.58 -1.43
CA TYR A 724 10.01 -52.32 -2.56
C TYR A 724 9.04 -53.42 -3.03
N ASN A 725 8.44 -54.16 -2.08
CA ASN A 725 7.39 -55.14 -2.40
C ASN A 725 6.15 -54.45 -2.97
N THR A 726 5.70 -53.32 -2.40
CA THR A 726 4.56 -52.56 -2.92
C THR A 726 4.77 -52.12 -4.37
N LEU A 727 5.96 -51.62 -4.72
CA LEU A 727 6.30 -51.22 -6.08
C LEU A 727 6.33 -52.42 -7.04
N ARG A 728 6.80 -53.58 -6.59
CA ARG A 728 6.76 -54.84 -7.37
C ARG A 728 5.33 -55.35 -7.58
N ILE A 729 4.48 -55.24 -6.57
CA ILE A 729 3.03 -55.53 -6.69
C ILE A 729 2.39 -54.62 -7.73
N ILE A 730 2.70 -53.32 -7.71
CA ILE A 730 2.19 -52.33 -8.67
C ILE A 730 2.73 -52.61 -10.08
N ALA A 731 4.02 -52.93 -10.24
CA ALA A 731 4.57 -53.31 -11.53
C ALA A 731 3.90 -54.59 -12.08
N HIS A 732 3.62 -55.56 -11.21
CA HIS A 732 2.89 -56.77 -11.58
C HIS A 732 1.44 -56.47 -11.99
N ARG A 733 0.73 -55.62 -11.24
CA ARG A 733 -0.59 -55.09 -11.62
C ARG A 733 -0.54 -54.45 -13.00
N ASP A 734 0.44 -53.59 -13.25
CA ASP A 734 0.55 -52.82 -14.49
C ASP A 734 0.87 -53.70 -15.69
N ILE A 735 1.62 -54.80 -15.52
CA ILE A 735 1.81 -55.81 -16.57
C ILE A 735 0.47 -56.46 -16.96
N ILE A 736 -0.40 -56.72 -15.98
CA ILE A 736 -1.68 -57.41 -16.20
C ILE A 736 -2.72 -56.45 -16.79
N ILE A 737 -2.97 -55.31 -16.15
CA ILE A 737 -4.07 -54.41 -16.53
C ILE A 737 -3.82 -53.66 -17.84
N ASN A 738 -2.56 -53.51 -18.25
CA ASN A 738 -2.23 -52.88 -19.53
C ASN A 738 -2.19 -53.87 -20.70
N ASP A 739 -2.32 -55.18 -20.46
CA ASP A 739 -2.41 -56.17 -21.51
C ASP A 739 -3.71 -55.99 -22.32
N PRO A 740 -3.69 -56.17 -23.66
CA PRO A 740 -4.87 -56.02 -24.51
C PRO A 740 -6.08 -56.86 -24.08
N THR A 741 -5.84 -57.99 -23.39
CA THR A 741 -6.90 -58.86 -22.81
C THR A 741 -7.85 -58.09 -21.88
N PHE A 742 -7.38 -56.98 -21.28
CA PHE A 742 -8.12 -56.22 -20.26
C PHE A 742 -8.40 -54.76 -20.67
N ASP A 743 -8.44 -54.45 -21.96
CA ASP A 743 -8.70 -53.09 -22.45
C ASP A 743 -10.05 -52.50 -22.03
N GLU A 744 -11.02 -53.34 -21.63
CA GLU A 744 -12.30 -52.90 -21.07
C GLU A 744 -12.21 -52.41 -19.62
N LEU A 745 -11.11 -52.72 -18.91
CA LEU A 745 -10.90 -52.25 -17.54
C LEU A 745 -10.35 -50.82 -17.53
N PRO A 746 -10.92 -49.93 -16.71
CA PRO A 746 -10.43 -48.55 -16.62
C PRO A 746 -9.01 -48.50 -16.07
N LYS A 747 -8.12 -47.82 -16.80
CA LYS A 747 -6.71 -47.68 -16.40
C LYS A 747 -6.58 -46.42 -15.53
N PRO A 748 -5.94 -46.49 -14.35
CA PRO A 748 -5.82 -45.34 -13.46
C PRO A 748 -4.90 -44.27 -14.08
N GLY A 749 -5.47 -43.09 -14.37
CA GLY A 749 -4.76 -41.89 -14.83
C GLY A 749 -5.03 -40.70 -13.90
N ASP A 750 -4.10 -39.76 -13.83
CA ASP A 750 -4.32 -38.51 -13.09
C ASP A 750 -5.04 -37.49 -13.98
N ASP A 751 -6.37 -37.51 -13.93
CA ASP A 751 -7.25 -36.66 -14.74
C ASP A 751 -7.52 -35.29 -14.07
N GLY A 752 -6.69 -34.90 -13.10
CA GLY A 752 -6.80 -33.64 -12.34
C GLY A 752 -7.42 -33.77 -10.94
N ALA A 753 -7.89 -34.96 -10.56
CA ALA A 753 -8.42 -35.26 -9.21
C ALA A 753 -7.44 -36.04 -8.31
N GLY A 754 -6.24 -36.37 -8.80
CA GLY A 754 -5.23 -37.16 -8.10
C GLY A 754 -5.38 -38.67 -8.30
N LEU A 755 -4.25 -39.39 -8.24
CA LEU A 755 -4.20 -40.84 -8.52
C LEU A 755 -5.01 -41.68 -7.53
N TYR A 756 -5.09 -41.25 -6.26
CA TYR A 756 -5.86 -41.97 -5.23
C TYR A 756 -7.34 -42.06 -5.61
N GLN A 757 -7.95 -40.93 -5.97
CA GLN A 757 -9.36 -40.90 -6.35
C GLN A 757 -9.60 -41.62 -7.68
N SER A 758 -8.67 -41.49 -8.63
CA SER A 758 -8.71 -42.23 -9.90
C SER A 758 -8.72 -43.75 -9.67
N LEU A 759 -7.84 -44.26 -8.80
CA LEU A 759 -7.80 -45.68 -8.43
C LEU A 759 -9.09 -46.14 -7.75
N ILE A 760 -9.63 -45.35 -6.82
CA ILE A 760 -10.93 -45.66 -6.18
C ILE A 760 -12.04 -45.79 -7.23
N ASN A 761 -12.09 -44.88 -8.20
CA ASN A 761 -13.08 -44.91 -9.26
C ASN A 761 -12.91 -46.14 -10.18
N CYS A 762 -11.68 -46.47 -10.56
CA CYS A 762 -11.39 -47.65 -11.38
C CYS A 762 -11.77 -48.96 -10.66
N ILE A 763 -11.42 -49.07 -9.38
CA ILE A 763 -11.78 -50.19 -8.51
C ILE A 763 -13.30 -50.33 -8.39
N ALA A 764 -14.01 -49.21 -8.19
CA ALA A 764 -15.46 -49.20 -8.10
C ALA A 764 -16.11 -49.63 -9.42
N ALA A 765 -15.64 -49.11 -10.55
CA ALA A 765 -16.11 -49.47 -11.87
C ALA A 765 -15.90 -50.96 -12.17
N ALA A 766 -14.71 -51.50 -11.90
CA ALA A 766 -14.43 -52.92 -12.06
C ALA A 766 -15.31 -53.79 -11.15
N ASN A 767 -15.59 -53.33 -9.92
CA ASN A 767 -16.49 -54.01 -9.00
C ASN A 767 -17.95 -54.09 -9.52
N THR A 768 -18.37 -53.21 -10.45
CA THR A 768 -19.69 -53.30 -11.11
C THR A 768 -19.78 -54.39 -12.16
N ILE A 769 -18.66 -54.79 -12.78
CA ILE A 769 -18.59 -55.93 -13.70
C ILE A 769 -18.84 -57.21 -12.91
N ALA A 770 -18.00 -57.45 -11.89
CA ALA A 770 -18.27 -58.38 -10.80
C ALA A 770 -17.34 -58.10 -9.61
N PRO A 771 -17.71 -58.45 -8.37
CA PRO A 771 -16.89 -58.16 -7.19
C PRO A 771 -15.44 -58.65 -7.25
N LYS A 772 -15.16 -59.74 -7.97
CA LYS A 772 -13.80 -60.28 -8.15
C LYS A 772 -12.88 -59.43 -9.03
N TYR A 773 -13.42 -58.59 -9.92
CA TYR A 773 -12.61 -57.79 -10.87
C TYR A 773 -11.83 -56.66 -10.20
N ARG A 774 -12.24 -56.21 -9.02
CA ARG A 774 -11.44 -55.25 -8.23
C ARG A 774 -10.05 -55.78 -7.86
N GLN A 775 -9.85 -57.11 -7.89
CA GLN A 775 -8.57 -57.75 -7.57
C GLN A 775 -7.48 -57.41 -8.60
N PHE A 776 -7.85 -57.10 -9.85
CA PHE A 776 -6.90 -56.68 -10.90
C PHE A 776 -6.13 -55.42 -10.55
N TYR A 777 -6.62 -54.61 -9.60
CA TYR A 777 -5.99 -53.36 -9.20
C TYR A 777 -5.04 -53.51 -8.01
N TYR A 778 -4.90 -54.71 -7.45
CA TYR A 778 -4.14 -54.97 -6.20
C TYR A 778 -4.40 -53.88 -5.15
N PRO A 779 -5.66 -53.69 -4.72
CA PRO A 779 -6.08 -52.48 -4.02
C PRO A 779 -5.23 -52.12 -2.80
N ALA A 780 -4.85 -53.11 -1.98
CA ALA A 780 -4.04 -52.91 -0.77
C ALA A 780 -2.73 -52.14 -1.03
N ALA A 781 -1.97 -52.56 -2.04
CA ALA A 781 -0.70 -51.93 -2.40
C ALA A 781 -0.93 -50.61 -3.15
N SER A 782 -1.83 -50.62 -4.13
CA SER A 782 -2.08 -49.48 -5.02
C SER A 782 -2.61 -48.26 -4.28
N LEU A 783 -3.57 -48.44 -3.38
CA LEU A 783 -4.16 -47.34 -2.62
C LEU A 783 -3.22 -46.82 -1.53
N CYS A 784 -2.37 -47.67 -0.93
CA CYS A 784 -1.31 -47.19 -0.06
C CYS A 784 -0.33 -46.30 -0.83
N ASN A 785 0.08 -46.72 -2.02
CA ASN A 785 1.07 -45.95 -2.78
C ASN A 785 0.50 -44.66 -3.38
N ALA A 786 -0.79 -44.64 -3.70
CA ALA A 786 -1.46 -43.43 -4.14
C ALA A 786 -1.88 -42.49 -2.99
N TYR A 787 -1.82 -42.93 -1.73
CA TYR A 787 -2.21 -42.11 -0.59
C TYR A 787 -1.29 -40.90 -0.41
N GLU A 788 -1.89 -39.75 -0.14
CA GLU A 788 -1.20 -38.51 0.21
C GLU A 788 -2.00 -37.80 1.33
N PRO A 789 -1.37 -37.42 2.45
CA PRO A 789 -2.05 -36.69 3.53
C PRO A 789 -2.33 -35.23 3.13
N GLY A 790 -3.50 -34.73 3.53
CA GLY A 790 -3.85 -33.31 3.37
C GLY A 790 -3.12 -32.42 4.39
N VAL A 791 -2.85 -31.16 4.03
CA VAL A 791 -2.18 -30.16 4.88
C VAL A 791 -3.01 -28.89 5.04
N LYS A 792 -2.72 -28.06 6.05
CA LYS A 792 -3.41 -26.77 6.24
C LYS A 792 -3.05 -25.80 5.10
N ALA A 793 -3.88 -24.77 4.91
CA ALA A 793 -3.58 -23.71 3.95
C ALA A 793 -2.22 -23.05 4.25
N ASN A 794 -1.42 -22.83 3.21
CA ASN A 794 -0.04 -22.29 3.27
C ASN A 794 1.03 -23.24 3.85
N GLU A 795 0.70 -24.48 4.19
CA GLU A 795 1.71 -25.50 4.46
C GLU A 795 2.12 -26.22 3.15
N THR A 796 3.34 -26.74 3.12
CA THR A 796 3.83 -27.58 2.02
C THR A 796 4.15 -28.97 2.54
N LEU A 797 3.59 -30.00 1.92
CA LEU A 797 3.90 -31.38 2.25
C LEU A 797 5.30 -31.76 1.78
N ALA A 798 6.10 -32.30 2.70
CA ALA A 798 7.47 -32.74 2.45
C ALA A 798 7.53 -33.81 1.36
N PRO A 799 8.56 -33.82 0.49
CA PRO A 799 8.67 -34.75 -0.62
C PRO A 799 8.59 -36.24 -0.23
N CYS A 800 9.02 -36.60 0.99
CA CYS A 800 8.97 -37.96 1.52
C CYS A 800 7.55 -38.44 1.87
N PHE A 801 6.56 -37.55 1.97
CA PHE A 801 5.17 -37.91 2.27
C PHE A 801 4.22 -37.75 1.09
N ARG A 802 4.74 -37.39 -0.09
CA ARG A 802 3.92 -37.27 -1.30
C ARG A 802 3.44 -38.62 -1.82
N GLN A 803 2.47 -38.56 -2.73
CA GLN A 803 2.04 -39.69 -3.53
C GLN A 803 3.26 -40.48 -4.08
N GLY A 804 3.18 -41.81 -4.00
CA GLY A 804 4.24 -42.73 -4.41
C GLY A 804 5.24 -43.07 -3.31
N LYS A 805 5.21 -42.38 -2.16
CA LYS A 805 6.12 -42.62 -1.03
C LYS A 805 5.52 -43.46 0.09
N TRP A 806 4.19 -43.51 0.17
CA TRP A 806 3.48 -44.39 1.08
C TRP A 806 3.40 -45.82 0.52
N PHE A 807 3.29 -46.83 1.38
CA PHE A 807 3.32 -48.23 0.96
C PHE A 807 2.57 -49.17 1.90
N LEU A 808 2.27 -50.37 1.39
CA LEU A 808 1.70 -51.47 2.15
C LEU A 808 2.81 -52.10 3.01
N PRO A 809 2.72 -52.07 4.35
CA PRO A 809 3.76 -52.60 5.24
C PRO A 809 4.12 -54.04 4.90
N ALA A 810 5.40 -54.41 4.99
CA ALA A 810 5.81 -55.81 4.95
C ALA A 810 5.38 -56.54 6.24
N SER A 811 5.45 -57.87 6.27
CA SER A 811 4.95 -58.62 7.42
C SER A 811 5.71 -58.28 8.70
N GLY A 812 7.02 -58.02 8.65
CA GLY A 812 7.78 -57.61 9.83
C GLY A 812 7.37 -56.21 10.33
N ASP A 813 7.08 -55.28 9.42
CA ASP A 813 6.53 -53.96 9.78
C ASP A 813 5.22 -54.11 10.58
N LEU A 814 4.30 -54.97 10.12
CA LEU A 814 3.06 -55.27 10.84
C LEU A 814 3.29 -55.93 12.20
N PHE A 815 4.32 -56.77 12.34
CA PHE A 815 4.62 -57.40 13.62
C PHE A 815 5.07 -56.34 14.64
N ARG A 816 5.89 -55.36 14.21
CA ARG A 816 6.27 -54.21 15.04
C ARG A 816 5.05 -53.34 15.37
N MET A 817 4.22 -53.02 14.39
CA MET A 817 2.98 -52.24 14.61
C MET A 817 2.01 -52.94 15.58
N TYR A 818 1.83 -54.26 15.44
CA TYR A 818 1.02 -55.06 16.36
C TYR A 818 1.61 -55.03 17.76
N TRP A 819 2.92 -55.21 17.91
CA TRP A 819 3.56 -55.19 19.22
C TRP A 819 3.28 -53.87 19.95
N LEU A 820 3.44 -52.73 19.27
CA LEU A 820 3.13 -51.41 19.84
C LEU A 820 1.64 -51.25 20.18
N HIS A 821 0.75 -51.82 19.37
CA HIS A 821 -0.69 -51.86 19.67
C HIS A 821 -1.01 -52.73 20.88
N HIS A 822 -0.34 -53.88 21.02
CA HIS A 822 -0.52 -54.84 22.10
C HIS A 822 -0.12 -54.26 23.46
N LEU A 823 0.93 -53.42 23.50
CA LEU A 823 1.32 -52.65 24.68
C LEU A 823 0.21 -51.69 25.16
N GLY A 824 -0.72 -51.33 24.26
CA GLY A 824 -1.87 -50.48 24.57
C GLY A 824 -1.62 -49.00 24.33
N TYR A 825 -2.60 -48.19 24.71
CA TYR A 825 -2.64 -46.73 24.49
C TYR A 825 -2.74 -45.97 25.82
N THR A 826 -2.27 -46.58 26.90
CA THR A 826 -2.33 -46.05 28.27
C THR A 826 -0.91 -45.86 28.82
N TYR A 827 -0.79 -45.75 30.13
CA TYR A 827 0.49 -45.77 30.84
C TYR A 827 0.82 -47.21 31.25
N ASN A 828 2.11 -47.55 31.37
CA ASN A 828 2.56 -48.79 31.98
C ASN A 828 2.45 -48.73 33.51
N ASP A 829 2.76 -49.84 34.19
CA ASP A 829 2.67 -49.95 35.66
C ASP A 829 3.60 -48.96 36.39
N ASP A 830 4.68 -48.52 35.73
CA ASP A 830 5.64 -47.53 36.23
C ASP A 830 5.20 -46.08 35.94
N GLY A 831 4.04 -45.88 35.32
CA GLY A 831 3.50 -44.56 34.97
C GLY A 831 4.15 -43.92 33.74
N GLU A 832 4.90 -44.68 32.95
CA GLU A 832 5.46 -44.24 31.67
C GLU A 832 4.45 -44.41 30.54
N LYS A 833 4.48 -43.51 29.56
CA LYS A 833 3.57 -43.54 28.41
C LYS A 833 3.90 -44.74 27.51
N MET A 834 2.89 -45.53 27.14
CA MET A 834 3.06 -46.49 26.06
C MET A 834 3.39 -45.76 24.76
N PRO A 835 4.14 -46.38 23.82
CA PRO A 835 4.71 -45.65 22.69
C PRO A 835 3.67 -44.87 21.85
N LEU A 836 2.49 -45.43 21.63
CA LEU A 836 1.44 -44.77 20.82
C LEU A 836 0.49 -43.87 21.65
N GLN A 837 0.63 -43.83 22.98
CA GLN A 837 -0.28 -43.11 23.87
C GLN A 837 -0.32 -41.61 23.56
N GLY A 838 0.84 -40.98 23.36
CA GLY A 838 0.92 -39.52 23.17
C GLY A 838 0.14 -39.03 21.95
N ALA A 839 0.24 -39.75 20.83
CA ALA A 839 -0.48 -39.42 19.61
C ALA A 839 -2.00 -39.68 19.70
N VAL A 840 -2.43 -40.68 20.47
CA VAL A 840 -3.87 -40.94 20.72
C VAL A 840 -4.45 -39.91 21.68
N GLU A 841 -3.73 -39.57 22.75
CA GLU A 841 -4.13 -38.54 23.73
C GLU A 841 -4.25 -37.16 23.07
N ALA A 842 -3.35 -36.84 22.14
CA ALA A 842 -3.43 -35.63 21.32
C ALA A 842 -4.58 -35.64 20.30
N GLY A 843 -5.29 -36.76 20.13
CA GLY A 843 -6.40 -36.92 19.19
C GLY A 843 -5.98 -36.98 17.72
N VAL A 844 -4.70 -37.22 17.42
CA VAL A 844 -4.18 -37.25 16.05
C VAL A 844 -4.11 -38.66 15.47
N LEU A 845 -3.83 -39.68 16.29
CA LEU A 845 -3.79 -41.08 15.88
C LEU A 845 -5.10 -41.79 16.22
N THR A 846 -5.76 -42.39 15.23
CA THR A 846 -6.85 -43.33 15.48
C THR A 846 -6.25 -44.67 15.90
N ALA A 847 -6.68 -45.25 17.03
CA ALA A 847 -6.21 -46.57 17.46
C ALA A 847 -6.37 -47.62 16.35
N LEU A 848 -5.38 -48.50 16.21
CA LEU A 848 -5.45 -49.65 15.30
C LEU A 848 -6.64 -50.53 15.69
N SER A 849 -7.48 -50.89 14.71
CA SER A 849 -8.65 -51.75 14.91
C SER A 849 -8.26 -53.21 15.13
N ASN A 850 -9.04 -53.94 15.93
CA ASN A 850 -8.93 -55.40 16.14
C ASN A 850 -9.37 -56.18 14.88
N ALA A 851 -8.57 -56.10 13.82
CA ALA A 851 -8.82 -56.69 12.52
C ALA A 851 -7.56 -57.37 11.96
N TYR A 852 -7.72 -58.15 10.90
CA TYR A 852 -6.58 -58.59 10.10
C TYR A 852 -6.05 -57.40 9.29
N TYR A 853 -4.72 -57.31 9.20
CA TYR A 853 -4.03 -56.34 8.35
C TYR A 853 -3.24 -57.04 7.27
N TRP A 854 -3.34 -56.52 6.04
CA TRP A 854 -2.58 -57.01 4.91
C TRP A 854 -1.11 -56.58 4.99
N SER A 855 -0.21 -57.52 4.71
CA SER A 855 1.19 -57.20 4.45
C SER A 855 1.51 -57.26 2.96
N SER A 856 2.55 -56.58 2.50
CA SER A 856 3.10 -56.74 1.14
C SER A 856 3.95 -58.01 0.97
N THR A 857 4.10 -58.84 2.01
CA THR A 857 4.84 -60.10 1.95
C THR A 857 3.97 -61.22 1.39
N GLU A 858 4.37 -61.77 0.25
CA GLU A 858 3.67 -62.86 -0.41
C GLU A 858 4.05 -64.23 0.18
N TYR A 859 3.06 -65.13 0.31
CA TYR A 859 3.27 -66.51 0.75
C TYR A 859 3.23 -67.49 -0.43
N SER A 860 2.26 -67.32 -1.32
CA SER A 860 2.12 -68.07 -2.58
C SER A 860 1.12 -67.39 -3.52
N GLU A 861 0.88 -68.01 -4.68
CA GLU A 861 -0.12 -67.57 -5.66
C GLU A 861 -1.51 -67.28 -5.05
N ASN A 862 -1.91 -68.00 -4.00
CA ASN A 862 -3.24 -67.88 -3.37
C ASN A 862 -3.25 -67.05 -2.09
N TYR A 863 -2.11 -66.87 -1.44
CA TYR A 863 -2.05 -66.35 -0.09
C TYR A 863 -1.00 -65.24 0.06
N ALA A 864 -1.33 -64.22 0.84
CA ALA A 864 -0.40 -63.22 1.35
C ALA A 864 -0.38 -63.28 2.88
N TRP A 865 0.70 -62.81 3.51
CA TRP A 865 0.76 -62.77 4.97
C TRP A 865 -0.13 -61.67 5.54
N GLY A 866 -0.74 -61.97 6.68
CA GLY A 866 -1.45 -60.98 7.48
C GLY A 866 -1.36 -61.25 8.98
N VAL A 867 -1.62 -60.20 9.74
CA VAL A 867 -1.55 -60.22 11.21
C VAL A 867 -2.91 -59.81 11.78
N TYR A 868 -3.42 -60.58 12.73
CA TYR A 868 -4.65 -60.26 13.44
C TYR A 868 -4.36 -59.42 14.68
N PHE A 869 -4.69 -58.14 14.63
CA PHE A 869 -4.30 -57.20 15.69
C PHE A 869 -5.04 -57.41 17.01
N ASN A 870 -6.09 -58.24 17.05
CA ASN A 870 -6.79 -58.59 18.28
C ASN A 870 -5.96 -59.45 19.26
N ASN A 871 -5.11 -60.36 18.74
CA ASN A 871 -4.38 -61.32 19.57
C ASN A 871 -2.98 -61.69 19.02
N GLY A 872 -2.52 -61.03 17.96
CA GLY A 872 -1.20 -61.26 17.39
C GLY A 872 -1.09 -62.53 16.57
N SER A 873 -2.21 -63.16 16.20
CA SER A 873 -2.20 -64.35 15.36
C SER A 873 -1.73 -64.00 13.94
N THR A 874 -0.88 -64.82 13.37
CA THR A 874 -0.20 -64.57 12.10
C THR A 874 -0.47 -65.72 11.13
N TRP A 875 -1.11 -65.40 10.02
CA TRP A 875 -1.61 -66.38 9.05
C TRP A 875 -1.29 -65.98 7.63
N ASN A 876 -1.22 -66.98 6.76
CA ASN A 876 -1.37 -66.78 5.32
C ASN A 876 -2.87 -66.67 5.03
N ILE A 877 -3.28 -65.61 4.34
CA ILE A 877 -4.68 -65.29 4.14
C ILE A 877 -4.98 -65.17 2.65
N ILE A 878 -6.17 -65.59 2.25
CA ILE A 878 -6.57 -65.64 0.85
C ILE A 878 -6.68 -64.22 0.29
N LYS A 879 -5.98 -63.95 -0.83
CA LYS A 879 -5.77 -62.62 -1.40
C LYS A 879 -7.06 -61.83 -1.74
N TYR A 880 -8.20 -62.49 -1.96
CA TYR A 880 -9.44 -61.81 -2.34
C TYR A 880 -10.20 -61.17 -1.16
N TYR A 881 -9.89 -61.54 0.08
CA TYR A 881 -10.59 -61.01 1.26
C TYR A 881 -10.25 -59.53 1.51
N GLY A 882 -11.27 -58.77 1.91
CA GLY A 882 -11.10 -57.38 2.32
C GLY A 882 -10.63 -57.28 3.76
N TYR A 883 -9.39 -56.84 3.98
CA TYR A 883 -8.82 -56.61 5.31
C TYR A 883 -8.28 -55.19 5.45
N ALA A 884 -8.04 -54.80 6.71
CA ALA A 884 -7.58 -53.45 7.03
C ALA A 884 -6.18 -53.21 6.46
N VAL A 885 -5.91 -51.95 6.15
CA VAL A 885 -4.62 -51.51 5.68
C VAL A 885 -4.28 -50.19 6.36
N ARG A 886 -3.04 -50.06 6.81
CA ARG A 886 -2.48 -48.80 7.30
C ARG A 886 -1.24 -48.50 6.48
N ALA A 887 -1.28 -47.42 5.72
CA ALA A 887 -0.15 -47.01 4.90
C ALA A 887 1.05 -46.65 5.78
N VAL A 888 2.26 -46.95 5.31
CA VAL A 888 3.53 -46.61 5.95
C VAL A 888 4.36 -45.73 5.01
N ALA A 889 5.14 -44.81 5.56
CA ALA A 889 6.15 -44.03 4.83
C ALA A 889 7.49 -44.08 5.57
N ALA A 890 8.56 -43.68 4.88
CA ALA A 890 9.95 -43.68 5.38
C ALA A 890 10.52 -42.27 5.53
#